data_AF-A0A8C0H0Q2-F1
#
_entry.id   AF-A0A8C0H0Q2-F1
#
_cell.length_a   1.000
_cell.length_b   1.000
_cell.length_c   1.000
_cell.angle_alpha   90.00
_cell.angle_beta   90.00
_cell.angle_gamma   90.00
#
_symmetry.space_group_name_H-M   'P 1'
#
loop_
_entity.id
_entity.type
_entity.pdbx_description
1 polymer ?
#
loop_
_entity_poly.entity_id
_entity_poly.type
_entity_poly.pdbx_seq_one_letter_code
_entity_poly.pdbx_strand_id
1 'polypeptide(L)'
;MSASKRKSRGRLPPESGSPSVPREPAEWPPALLTLAAADFLEKADDKVPTMYRRVLVQLGLNSMKSANICIGRPVLLTSTDGKQEVCTAWPISGFPGGKVGLSGITQKNLRVKLGEAVTVQPVVGAVVQAEEVDVKLRDKDACINVEDLSAYLLRNLDGKIVLPGNLLHLTFYGKPCNLMVTRVKGMDGALLKMQRSTVFSEPQEPVLEKTDLESSALNLSLQFRKLDIEDNQEGASTSTPCKPMAQSSPVTSNAVVKGGEQDYDRTDEFFDEGNVRDLTDCSESIRDEDSVRLPPTGNTGAKCNLDTFYFISSRTRVNFMEKRTIATEEPYLSNLSYDMIGGLSSQLQTIRETIELPLKQPELFKCYGIPPPRGVLLYGPPGTGKTMIARAVANEVGAHVSVINGPEIISKFYGETESRLRQIFAEASQRRPSIIFIDELDALCPKREGAQNEVEKRIVASLLTLMDGIGSEDSAGQLLVLGSTNRPHALDAALRRPGRFDKEIEIGVPNAQDRFDILKKLLNKVPHLLTTTELVQLADSAHGYVGADLAALCKEAGLCALRRALGEQANLLDSEVAGSVMITLNDFLQGMNDVRPSAMREVAIDVPKVVWSDIGGLETVKLKLKQAVEWPLKHPESFIRMGIQPPKGVLLYGPPGCSKTMIAKALANESGLNFLAVKGPELMNKYVGESERAVREIFRKARAVSPSILFFDEIDALAVERGRSSGAGNVADRVLAQLLTEMDGIEQLKDVTILAATNRPDMIDKALIRPGRIDRIIYVPLPDDKTRREIFKLQFRSMPISDEVCLEELVLQTQKYSGAEITAVCREAALLALQEDIQAKCIMGRHFQHALSVVTPRIPESLRQFYEDYQRQSGLHTL
;
A
#
# COMPACT_ATOMS: atom_id res chain seq x y z
N MET A 1 -22.80 29.85 -55.62
CA MET A 1 -23.19 31.24 -55.94
C MET A 1 -23.80 31.86 -54.68
N SER A 2 -23.62 33.13 -54.32
CA SER A 2 -22.72 34.17 -54.86
C SER A 2 -22.59 35.41 -53.94
N ALA A 3 -21.35 35.81 -53.67
CA ALA A 3 -20.83 37.20 -53.57
C ALA A 3 -21.57 38.34 -52.82
N SER A 4 -20.95 38.78 -51.72
CA SER A 4 -20.39 40.13 -51.47
C SER A 4 -21.08 41.41 -51.98
N LYS A 5 -21.37 42.36 -51.05
CA LYS A 5 -20.95 43.79 -51.01
C LYS A 5 -21.56 44.50 -49.77
N ARG A 6 -20.80 45.19 -48.91
CA ARG A 6 -20.23 46.56 -49.02
C ARG A 6 -21.25 47.67 -49.41
N LYS A 7 -21.45 48.65 -48.51
CA LYS A 7 -22.02 50.00 -48.75
C LYS A 7 -21.17 51.06 -48.02
N SER A 8 -21.17 52.31 -48.49
CA SER A 8 -20.30 53.38 -47.95
C SER A 8 -20.69 54.80 -48.42
N ARG A 9 -20.61 55.81 -47.52
CA ARG A 9 -20.71 57.29 -47.75
C ARG A 9 -22.09 57.79 -48.24
N GLY A 10 -22.54 59.04 -48.06
CA GLY A 10 -22.06 60.27 -47.36
C GLY A 10 -23.29 61.17 -47.01
N ARG A 11 -23.22 62.48 -46.66
CA ARG A 11 -22.16 63.50 -46.61
C ARG A 11 -22.40 64.56 -45.48
N LEU A 12 -21.27 65.21 -45.13
CA LEU A 12 -21.00 66.59 -44.63
C LEU A 12 -21.83 67.78 -45.19
N PRO A 13 -21.66 69.04 -44.68
CA PRO A 13 -21.20 69.52 -43.35
C PRO A 13 -22.31 70.43 -42.71
N PRO A 14 -22.24 71.77 -42.39
CA PRO A 14 -21.19 72.82 -42.37
C PRO A 14 -20.62 73.12 -40.94
N GLU A 15 -20.35 74.39 -40.58
CA GLU A 15 -19.59 74.85 -39.40
C GLU A 15 -20.22 76.09 -38.70
N SER A 16 -19.91 76.33 -37.41
CA SER A 16 -19.26 77.56 -36.88
C SER A 16 -19.46 77.76 -35.36
N GLY A 17 -18.50 78.42 -34.69
CA GLY A 17 -18.65 78.96 -33.31
C GLY A 17 -17.69 78.42 -32.24
N SER A 18 -16.75 79.26 -31.77
CA SER A 18 -15.88 79.06 -30.60
C SER A 18 -15.24 80.40 -30.18
N PRO A 19 -14.54 80.56 -29.04
CA PRO A 19 -14.50 79.76 -27.80
C PRO A 19 -14.74 80.61 -26.52
N SER A 20 -14.70 80.00 -25.32
CA SER A 20 -14.35 80.71 -24.07
C SER A 20 -13.81 79.75 -22.98
N VAL A 21 -12.97 80.26 -22.08
CA VAL A 21 -12.13 79.50 -21.11
C VAL A 21 -11.79 80.43 -19.92
N PRO A 22 -11.54 79.95 -18.68
CA PRO A 22 -12.16 78.86 -17.91
C PRO A 22 -12.84 79.40 -16.61
N ARG A 23 -13.38 78.52 -15.76
CA ARG A 23 -13.43 78.74 -14.29
C ARG A 23 -13.26 77.43 -13.53
N GLU A 24 -12.52 77.49 -12.43
CA GLU A 24 -12.26 76.38 -11.51
C GLU A 24 -13.45 76.18 -10.54
N PRO A 25 -13.81 74.94 -10.18
CA PRO A 25 -14.71 74.66 -9.06
C PRO A 25 -13.93 74.50 -7.74
N ALA A 26 -14.46 75.10 -6.66
CA ALA A 26 -13.83 75.09 -5.34
C ALA A 26 -13.97 73.75 -4.59
N GLU A 27 -13.11 73.55 -3.59
CA GLU A 27 -13.10 72.37 -2.72
C GLU A 27 -14.36 72.28 -1.83
N TRP A 28 -14.96 71.09 -1.74
CA TRP A 28 -15.99 70.74 -0.76
C TRP A 28 -15.48 69.59 0.13
N PRO A 29 -15.75 69.60 1.45
CA PRO A 29 -15.33 68.52 2.34
C PRO A 29 -16.00 67.18 1.97
N PRO A 30 -15.33 66.03 2.23
CA PRO A 30 -15.84 64.72 1.83
C PRO A 30 -17.09 64.33 2.61
N ALA A 31 -18.21 64.14 1.89
CA ALA A 31 -19.48 63.72 2.47
C ALA A 31 -19.46 62.22 2.79
N LEU A 32 -19.55 61.87 4.08
CA LEU A 32 -19.70 60.50 4.55
C LEU A 32 -21.11 59.99 4.20
N LEU A 33 -21.19 58.99 3.34
CA LEU A 33 -22.47 58.43 2.89
C LEU A 33 -22.72 57.05 3.52
N THR A 34 -23.83 56.90 4.23
CA THR A 34 -24.27 55.62 4.80
C THR A 34 -25.28 54.94 3.89
N LEU A 35 -25.06 53.67 3.55
CA LEU A 35 -25.85 52.91 2.59
C LEU A 35 -26.04 51.46 3.07
N ALA A 36 -27.15 50.81 2.73
CA ALA A 36 -27.42 49.43 3.13
C ALA A 36 -26.73 48.41 2.20
N ALA A 37 -26.12 47.37 2.77
CA ALA A 37 -25.49 46.29 2.03
C ALA A 37 -26.50 45.46 1.23
N ALA A 38 -26.13 45.10 0.00
CA ALA A 38 -26.87 44.23 -0.89
C ALA A 38 -25.89 43.35 -1.69
N ASP A 39 -26.41 42.30 -2.32
CA ASP A 39 -25.60 41.41 -3.15
C ASP A 39 -25.11 42.09 -4.43
N PHE A 40 -23.98 41.58 -4.92
CA PHE A 40 -23.38 41.97 -6.18
C PHE A 40 -24.22 41.46 -7.35
N LEU A 41 -24.79 42.36 -8.14
CA LEU A 41 -25.55 42.00 -9.34
C LEU A 41 -24.59 41.64 -10.48
N GLU A 42 -24.46 40.35 -10.80
CA GLU A 42 -23.61 39.88 -11.91
C GLU A 42 -24.18 40.17 -13.31
N LYS A 43 -25.50 40.40 -13.41
CA LYS A 43 -26.23 40.58 -14.69
C LYS A 43 -26.32 42.05 -15.12
N ALA A 44 -25.18 42.71 -15.35
CA ALA A 44 -25.11 44.01 -16.04
C ALA A 44 -23.76 44.25 -16.72
N ASP A 45 -23.80 44.64 -18.01
CA ASP A 45 -22.73 45.15 -18.88
C ASP A 45 -21.39 44.37 -18.99
N ASP A 46 -21.12 43.87 -20.21
CA ASP A 46 -19.82 43.31 -20.67
C ASP A 46 -18.63 44.31 -20.66
N LYS A 47 -18.83 45.53 -20.15
CA LYS A 47 -17.84 46.61 -20.12
C LYS A 47 -16.94 46.59 -18.87
N VAL A 48 -17.23 45.73 -17.90
CA VAL A 48 -16.47 45.63 -16.65
C VAL A 48 -15.25 44.69 -16.82
N PRO A 49 -14.00 45.18 -16.71
CA PRO A 49 -12.81 44.34 -16.86
C PRO A 49 -12.78 43.20 -15.84
N THR A 50 -12.53 41.98 -16.30
CA THR A 50 -12.64 40.75 -15.50
C THR A 50 -11.72 40.73 -14.28
N MET A 51 -10.53 41.34 -14.37
CA MET A 51 -9.57 41.46 -13.26
C MET A 51 -10.16 42.19 -12.04
N TYR A 52 -10.95 43.26 -12.25
CA TYR A 52 -11.46 44.07 -11.16
C TYR A 52 -12.77 43.55 -10.54
N ARG A 53 -13.46 42.57 -11.16
CA ARG A 53 -14.77 42.06 -10.68
C ARG A 53 -14.79 41.59 -9.22
N ARG A 54 -13.64 41.17 -8.65
CA ARG A 54 -13.50 40.75 -7.24
C ARG A 54 -13.20 41.89 -6.24
N VAL A 55 -13.07 43.14 -6.70
CA VAL A 55 -12.66 44.32 -5.90
C VAL A 55 -13.56 45.54 -6.17
N LEU A 56 -14.51 45.43 -7.11
CA LEU A 56 -15.47 46.49 -7.43
C LEU A 56 -16.64 46.53 -6.43
N VAL A 57 -17.06 47.74 -6.11
CA VAL A 57 -18.24 48.05 -5.30
C VAL A 57 -19.28 48.74 -6.18
N GLN A 58 -20.47 48.16 -6.26
CA GLN A 58 -21.54 48.64 -7.14
C GLN A 58 -22.33 49.75 -6.44
N LEU A 59 -22.44 50.91 -7.08
CA LEU A 59 -23.18 52.06 -6.58
C LEU A 59 -24.13 52.63 -7.66
N GLY A 60 -25.25 53.19 -7.22
CA GLY A 60 -26.08 54.01 -8.09
C GLY A 60 -25.38 55.34 -8.41
N LEU A 61 -25.54 55.84 -9.65
CA LEU A 61 -24.94 57.11 -10.11
C LEU A 61 -25.27 58.31 -9.21
N ASN A 62 -26.47 58.34 -8.62
CA ASN A 62 -26.87 59.39 -7.69
C ASN A 62 -26.13 59.28 -6.36
N SER A 63 -25.94 58.06 -5.83
CA SER A 63 -25.17 57.79 -4.62
C SER A 63 -23.71 58.19 -4.77
N MET A 64 -23.10 57.94 -5.93
CA MET A 64 -21.73 58.37 -6.24
C MET A 64 -21.60 59.90 -6.25
N LYS A 65 -22.56 60.61 -6.86
CA LYS A 65 -22.62 62.08 -6.85
C LYS A 65 -22.75 62.64 -5.44
N SER A 66 -23.61 62.08 -4.59
CA SER A 66 -23.80 62.57 -3.21
C SER A 66 -22.60 62.33 -2.28
N ALA A 67 -21.66 61.45 -2.66
CA ALA A 67 -20.43 61.18 -1.92
C ALA A 67 -19.16 61.80 -2.56
N ASN A 68 -19.30 62.60 -3.63
CA ASN A 68 -18.19 63.11 -4.45
C ASN A 68 -17.24 61.99 -4.98
N ILE A 69 -17.77 60.79 -5.25
CA ILE A 69 -16.97 59.64 -5.72
C ILE A 69 -16.92 59.60 -7.25
N CYS A 70 -15.72 59.71 -7.81
CA CYS A 70 -15.48 59.48 -9.24
C CYS A 70 -15.43 57.98 -9.60
N ILE A 71 -15.83 57.64 -10.82
CA ILE A 71 -15.78 56.27 -11.37
C ILE A 71 -14.34 55.74 -11.34
N GLY A 72 -14.16 54.52 -10.85
CA GLY A 72 -12.85 53.84 -10.81
C GLY A 72 -11.88 54.34 -9.75
N ARG A 73 -12.24 55.34 -8.92
CA ARG A 73 -11.42 55.73 -7.76
C ARG A 73 -11.56 54.71 -6.61
N PRO A 74 -10.52 54.57 -5.76
CA PRO A 74 -10.61 53.79 -4.54
C PRO A 74 -11.48 54.48 -3.48
N VAL A 75 -12.24 53.67 -2.75
CA VAL A 75 -13.26 54.07 -1.78
C VAL A 75 -13.12 53.17 -0.56
N LEU A 76 -13.10 53.79 0.61
CA LEU A 76 -13.06 53.12 1.91
C LEU A 76 -14.49 52.76 2.33
N LEU A 77 -14.72 51.48 2.57
CA LEU A 77 -15.89 50.97 3.25
C LEU A 77 -15.55 50.78 4.73
N THR A 78 -16.36 51.33 5.64
CA THR A 78 -16.27 51.06 7.08
C THR A 78 -17.58 50.47 7.60
N SER A 79 -17.49 49.29 8.22
CA SER A 79 -18.56 48.55 8.90
C SER A 79 -18.90 49.18 10.25
N THR A 80 -20.09 48.88 10.80
CA THR A 80 -20.46 49.20 12.20
C THR A 80 -19.45 48.65 13.21
N ASP A 81 -18.84 47.50 12.91
CA ASP A 81 -17.79 46.85 13.71
C ASP A 81 -16.43 47.56 13.66
N GLY A 82 -16.33 48.74 13.02
CA GLY A 82 -15.07 49.46 12.79
C GLY A 82 -14.13 48.79 11.77
N LYS A 83 -14.54 47.66 11.18
CA LYS A 83 -13.78 46.94 10.13
C LYS A 83 -13.77 47.74 8.82
N GLN A 84 -12.61 47.73 8.15
CA GLN A 84 -12.35 48.55 6.97
C GLN A 84 -11.85 47.74 5.77
N GLU A 85 -12.35 48.04 4.58
CA GLU A 85 -11.79 47.55 3.31
C GLU A 85 -11.83 48.65 2.25
N VAL A 86 -10.80 48.68 1.39
CA VAL A 86 -10.73 49.58 0.22
C VAL A 86 -11.11 48.82 -1.04
N CYS A 87 -12.05 49.36 -1.79
CA CYS A 87 -12.57 48.81 -3.03
C CYS A 87 -12.66 49.91 -4.11
N THR A 88 -12.81 49.54 -5.38
CA THR A 88 -13.00 50.51 -6.47
C THR A 88 -14.48 50.74 -6.75
N ALA A 89 -14.93 52.00 -6.80
CA ALA A 89 -16.34 52.32 -7.00
C ALA A 89 -16.74 52.29 -8.48
N TRP A 90 -17.85 51.61 -8.78
CA TRP A 90 -18.37 51.46 -10.14
C TRP A 90 -19.87 51.77 -10.23
N PRO A 91 -20.30 52.59 -11.22
CA PRO A 91 -21.70 52.90 -11.42
C PRO A 91 -22.45 51.76 -12.10
N ILE A 92 -23.70 51.51 -11.68
CA ILE A 92 -24.63 50.66 -12.42
C ILE A 92 -25.93 51.42 -12.71
N SER A 93 -26.37 51.36 -13.97
CA SER A 93 -27.66 51.87 -14.42
C SER A 93 -28.81 51.05 -13.83
N GLY A 94 -29.73 51.70 -13.13
CA GLY A 94 -30.88 51.06 -12.50
C GLY A 94 -30.62 50.46 -11.10
N PHE A 95 -29.42 50.59 -10.55
CA PHE A 95 -29.15 50.14 -9.18
C PHE A 95 -29.95 50.98 -8.15
N PRO A 96 -30.62 50.37 -7.16
CA PRO A 96 -31.46 51.09 -6.20
C PRO A 96 -30.66 52.09 -5.36
N GLY A 97 -31.20 53.31 -5.22
CA GLY A 97 -30.66 54.34 -4.33
C GLY A 97 -30.66 53.88 -2.87
N GLY A 98 -29.70 54.36 -2.08
CA GLY A 98 -29.56 53.99 -0.66
C GLY A 98 -28.88 52.65 -0.39
N LYS A 99 -28.45 51.91 -1.41
CA LYS A 99 -27.79 50.59 -1.26
C LYS A 99 -26.37 50.53 -1.85
N VAL A 100 -25.62 49.50 -1.48
CA VAL A 100 -24.29 49.13 -2.02
C VAL A 100 -24.30 47.67 -2.45
N GLY A 101 -23.86 47.35 -3.68
CA GLY A 101 -23.60 45.98 -4.07
C GLY A 101 -22.18 45.56 -3.65
N LEU A 102 -22.08 44.59 -2.74
CA LEU A 102 -20.83 44.09 -2.17
C LEU A 102 -20.52 42.67 -2.65
N SER A 103 -19.26 42.37 -2.96
CA SER A 103 -18.84 40.99 -3.23
C SER A 103 -18.87 40.13 -1.96
N GLY A 104 -19.10 38.81 -2.10
CA GLY A 104 -19.08 37.88 -0.95
C GLY A 104 -17.72 37.81 -0.21
N ILE A 105 -16.62 38.26 -0.84
CA ILE A 105 -15.32 38.42 -0.18
C ILE A 105 -15.34 39.67 0.71
N THR A 106 -15.85 40.78 0.17
CA THR A 106 -16.01 42.07 0.86
C THR A 106 -16.97 41.97 2.05
N GLN A 107 -18.08 41.26 1.89
CA GLN A 107 -19.01 40.92 2.98
C GLN A 107 -18.29 40.18 4.13
N LYS A 108 -17.49 39.14 3.81
CA LYS A 108 -16.71 38.37 4.80
C LYS A 108 -15.62 39.20 5.49
N ASN A 109 -14.96 40.11 4.78
CA ASN A 109 -13.95 41.02 5.35
C ASN A 109 -14.56 42.01 6.34
N LEU A 110 -15.62 42.70 5.93
CA LEU A 110 -16.35 43.68 6.74
C LEU A 110 -17.20 43.04 7.86
N ARG A 111 -17.48 41.73 7.78
CA ARG A 111 -18.43 40.94 8.59
C ARG A 111 -19.90 41.39 8.48
N VAL A 112 -20.25 42.01 7.36
CA VAL A 112 -21.56 42.64 7.13
C VAL A 112 -22.52 41.67 6.45
N LYS A 113 -23.75 41.56 6.97
CA LYS A 113 -24.88 40.84 6.37
C LYS A 113 -25.69 41.74 5.45
N LEU A 114 -26.54 41.12 4.62
CA LEU A 114 -27.45 41.84 3.72
C LEU A 114 -28.44 42.69 4.52
N GLY A 115 -28.59 43.96 4.12
CA GLY A 115 -29.42 44.97 4.78
C GLY A 115 -28.73 45.81 5.85
N GLU A 116 -27.57 45.39 6.38
CA GLU A 116 -26.82 46.15 7.39
C GLU A 116 -26.17 47.42 6.80
N ALA A 117 -25.94 48.43 7.64
CA ALA A 117 -25.46 49.74 7.21
C ALA A 117 -23.93 49.77 7.06
N VAL A 118 -23.45 50.18 5.89
CA VAL A 118 -22.03 50.40 5.58
C VAL A 118 -21.81 51.87 5.27
N THR A 119 -20.76 52.45 5.84
CA THR A 119 -20.34 53.82 5.52
C THR A 119 -19.33 53.80 4.39
N VAL A 120 -19.49 54.73 3.45
CA VAL A 120 -18.77 54.79 2.18
C VAL A 120 -18.12 56.16 2.06
N GLN A 121 -16.79 56.19 1.91
CA GLN A 121 -15.98 57.41 1.87
C GLN A 121 -14.94 57.35 0.74
N PRO A 122 -14.71 58.42 -0.04
CA PRO A 122 -13.58 58.45 -0.97
C PRO A 122 -12.24 58.33 -0.20
N VAL A 123 -11.26 57.63 -0.77
CA VAL A 123 -9.91 57.57 -0.17
C VAL A 123 -9.21 58.91 -0.41
N VAL A 124 -8.92 59.63 0.69
CA VAL A 124 -8.24 60.95 0.68
C VAL A 124 -6.74 60.83 1.05
N GLY A 125 -6.36 59.82 1.84
CA GLY A 125 -4.97 59.56 2.24
C GLY A 125 -4.05 59.16 1.09
N ALA A 126 -2.74 59.30 1.29
CA ALA A 126 -1.73 59.00 0.29
C ALA A 126 -1.71 57.50 -0.06
N VAL A 127 -1.73 57.16 -1.35
CA VAL A 127 -1.66 55.77 -1.84
C VAL A 127 -0.23 55.45 -2.26
N VAL A 128 0.49 54.72 -1.43
CA VAL A 128 1.93 54.44 -1.57
C VAL A 128 2.17 52.97 -1.89
N GLN A 129 3.26 52.64 -2.57
CA GLN A 129 3.60 51.26 -2.89
C GLN A 129 4.03 50.48 -1.62
N ALA A 130 3.56 49.25 -1.49
CA ALA A 130 4.09 48.31 -0.52
C ALA A 130 5.50 47.83 -0.95
N GLU A 131 6.41 47.78 0.02
CA GLU A 131 7.73 47.16 -0.10
C GLU A 131 7.63 45.66 0.23
N GLU A 132 7.03 45.32 1.38
CA GLU A 132 6.88 43.95 1.88
C GLU A 132 5.45 43.71 2.41
N VAL A 133 4.87 42.56 2.08
CA VAL A 133 3.53 42.13 2.56
C VAL A 133 3.62 40.73 3.12
N ASP A 134 3.26 40.58 4.40
CA ASP A 134 3.31 39.31 5.12
C ASP A 134 1.92 38.63 5.11
N VAL A 135 1.80 37.50 4.41
CA VAL A 135 0.52 36.83 4.11
C VAL A 135 0.48 35.43 4.73
N LYS A 136 -0.67 35.03 5.28
CA LYS A 136 -0.89 33.68 5.83
C LYS A 136 -1.97 32.92 5.06
N LEU A 137 -1.71 31.68 4.66
CA LEU A 137 -2.72 30.74 4.14
C LEU A 137 -3.72 30.33 5.23
N ARG A 138 -5.01 30.23 4.88
CA ARG A 138 -6.07 29.66 5.74
C ARG A 138 -6.30 28.18 5.48
N ASP A 139 -6.26 27.77 4.21
CA ASP A 139 -6.60 26.41 3.80
C ASP A 139 -5.43 25.46 4.08
N LYS A 140 -5.70 24.23 4.54
CA LYS A 140 -4.69 23.26 4.99
C LYS A 140 -4.12 22.37 3.87
N ASP A 141 -4.46 22.63 2.62
CA ASP A 141 -4.12 21.75 1.50
C ASP A 141 -2.66 21.91 1.08
N ALA A 142 -1.90 20.83 1.19
CA ALA A 142 -0.45 20.80 0.99
C ALA A 142 0.02 21.00 -0.46
N CYS A 143 1.32 21.26 -0.60
CA CYS A 143 2.10 21.25 -1.83
C CYS A 143 1.61 22.22 -2.92
N ILE A 144 1.62 23.51 -2.61
CA ILE A 144 1.64 24.60 -3.60
C ILE A 144 3.05 25.19 -3.63
N ASN A 145 3.67 25.33 -4.81
CA ASN A 145 4.97 26.00 -4.92
C ASN A 145 4.83 27.47 -4.52
N VAL A 146 5.56 27.88 -3.48
CA VAL A 146 5.50 29.21 -2.89
C VAL A 146 5.97 30.28 -3.88
N GLU A 147 6.94 29.96 -4.74
CA GLU A 147 7.47 30.89 -5.74
C GLU A 147 6.43 31.18 -6.84
N ASP A 148 5.87 30.14 -7.47
CA ASP A 148 4.80 30.27 -8.47
C ASP A 148 3.56 30.97 -7.90
N LEU A 149 3.19 30.66 -6.64
CA LEU A 149 2.09 31.32 -5.95
C LEU A 149 2.38 32.80 -5.70
N SER A 150 3.61 33.17 -5.35
CA SER A 150 4.00 34.58 -5.16
C SER A 150 3.92 35.37 -6.47
N ALA A 151 4.44 34.82 -7.57
CA ALA A 151 4.38 35.44 -8.89
C ALA A 151 2.93 35.56 -9.41
N TYR A 152 2.11 34.52 -9.19
CA TYR A 152 0.69 34.55 -9.53
C TYR A 152 -0.08 35.57 -8.68
N LEU A 153 0.22 35.67 -7.38
CA LEU A 153 -0.40 36.64 -6.47
C LEU A 153 -0.07 38.07 -6.90
N LEU A 154 1.20 38.39 -7.16
CA LEU A 154 1.63 39.69 -7.67
C LEU A 154 0.93 40.05 -8.98
N ARG A 155 0.83 39.10 -9.93
CA ARG A 155 0.15 39.32 -11.22
C ARG A 155 -1.36 39.57 -11.11
N ASN A 156 -2.03 39.03 -10.09
CA ASN A 156 -3.48 39.16 -9.92
C ASN A 156 -3.91 40.25 -8.93
N LEU A 157 -2.97 40.77 -8.11
CA LEU A 157 -3.23 41.81 -7.11
C LEU A 157 -2.46 43.12 -7.36
N ASP A 158 -1.77 43.27 -8.49
CA ASP A 158 -1.15 44.53 -8.93
C ASP A 158 -2.19 45.67 -8.92
N GLY A 159 -1.84 46.78 -8.25
CA GLY A 159 -2.74 47.91 -8.01
C GLY A 159 -3.79 47.72 -6.90
N LYS A 160 -3.93 46.54 -6.27
CA LYS A 160 -4.87 46.37 -5.15
C LYS A 160 -4.31 47.01 -3.87
N ILE A 161 -5.09 47.93 -3.29
CA ILE A 161 -4.87 48.45 -1.94
C ILE A 161 -5.21 47.38 -0.90
N VAL A 162 -4.32 47.18 0.07
CA VAL A 162 -4.44 46.15 1.12
C VAL A 162 -4.31 46.74 2.52
N LEU A 163 -5.09 46.19 3.45
CA LEU A 163 -5.08 46.52 4.87
C LEU A 163 -4.80 45.25 5.69
N PRO A 164 -4.07 45.33 6.83
CA PRO A 164 -3.83 44.18 7.69
C PRO A 164 -5.15 43.65 8.29
N GLY A 165 -5.33 42.33 8.26
CA GLY A 165 -6.53 41.63 8.70
C GLY A 165 -7.49 41.22 7.57
N ASN A 166 -7.33 41.74 6.35
CA ASN A 166 -8.24 41.45 5.23
C ASN A 166 -7.88 40.12 4.53
N LEU A 167 -8.92 39.43 4.06
CA LEU A 167 -8.82 38.20 3.26
C LEU A 167 -8.74 38.53 1.77
N LEU A 168 -7.93 37.74 1.07
CA LEU A 168 -7.66 37.76 -0.36
C LEU A 168 -8.00 36.38 -0.92
N HIS A 169 -8.92 36.31 -1.88
CA HIS A 169 -9.38 35.05 -2.48
C HIS A 169 -8.85 34.92 -3.92
N LEU A 170 -7.85 34.06 -4.09
CA LEU A 170 -7.25 33.72 -5.38
C LEU A 170 -7.77 32.36 -5.89
N THR A 171 -7.45 32.03 -7.14
CA THR A 171 -7.86 30.78 -7.79
C THR A 171 -6.69 30.19 -8.57
N PHE A 172 -5.78 29.50 -7.89
CA PHE A 172 -4.51 28.99 -8.41
C PHE A 172 -4.69 27.58 -8.99
N TYR A 173 -4.37 27.39 -10.29
CA TYR A 173 -4.62 26.15 -11.04
C TYR A 173 -6.00 25.51 -10.82
N GLY A 174 -7.05 26.34 -10.70
CA GLY A 174 -8.42 25.89 -10.49
C GLY A 174 -8.82 25.61 -9.03
N LYS A 175 -7.86 25.54 -8.09
CA LYS A 175 -8.17 25.53 -6.64
C LYS A 175 -8.46 26.95 -6.14
N PRO A 176 -9.51 27.21 -5.33
CA PRO A 176 -9.60 28.43 -4.56
C PRO A 176 -8.52 28.47 -3.47
N CYS A 177 -7.99 29.64 -3.16
CA CYS A 177 -6.99 29.83 -2.11
C CYS A 177 -7.30 31.08 -1.28
N ASN A 178 -7.52 30.89 0.02
CA ASN A 178 -7.83 31.93 0.99
C ASN A 178 -6.56 32.37 1.72
N LEU A 179 -6.20 33.63 1.52
CA LEU A 179 -5.00 34.26 2.06
C LEU A 179 -5.41 35.40 2.99
N MET A 180 -4.69 35.60 4.10
CA MET A 180 -4.97 36.66 5.08
C MET A 180 -3.74 37.56 5.22
N VAL A 181 -3.90 38.87 4.99
CA VAL A 181 -2.82 39.85 5.17
C VAL A 181 -2.59 40.04 6.67
N THR A 182 -1.36 39.88 7.15
CA THR A 182 -1.02 39.99 8.58
C THR A 182 -0.27 41.28 8.91
N ARG A 183 0.59 41.73 8.00
CA ARG A 183 1.40 42.95 8.09
C ARG A 183 1.69 43.50 6.70
N VAL A 184 1.80 44.82 6.61
CA VAL A 184 2.21 45.56 5.40
C VAL A 184 3.31 46.56 5.79
N LYS A 185 4.35 46.66 4.96
CA LYS A 185 5.44 47.64 5.08
C LYS A 185 5.44 48.50 3.81
N GLY A 186 5.32 49.81 3.98
CA GLY A 186 5.41 50.78 2.88
C GLY A 186 6.85 51.12 2.52
N MET A 187 7.06 51.62 1.30
CA MET A 187 8.37 52.15 0.90
C MET A 187 8.85 53.34 1.77
N ASP A 188 7.94 54.02 2.47
CA ASP A 188 8.25 55.08 3.45
C ASP A 188 8.84 54.55 4.78
N GLY A 189 9.09 53.25 4.88
CA GLY A 189 9.51 52.57 6.12
C GLY A 189 8.39 52.36 7.15
N ALA A 190 7.26 53.04 6.99
CA ALA A 190 6.07 52.89 7.83
C ALA A 190 5.49 51.46 7.75
N LEU A 191 5.01 50.97 8.91
CA LEU A 191 4.77 49.54 9.15
C LEU A 191 3.42 49.34 9.82
N LEU A 192 2.45 48.78 9.09
CA LEU A 192 1.13 48.42 9.60
C LEU A 192 1.10 46.95 10.04
N LYS A 193 0.90 46.71 11.34
CA LYS A 193 0.63 45.40 11.94
C LYS A 193 -0.79 45.37 12.47
N MET A 194 -1.45 44.22 12.38
CA MET A 194 -2.68 43.95 13.11
C MET A 194 -2.42 44.03 14.63
N GLN A 195 -3.04 44.99 15.33
CA GLN A 195 -3.00 45.05 16.79
C GLN A 195 -3.89 43.94 17.38
N ARG A 196 -3.41 43.26 18.44
CA ARG A 196 -4.18 42.24 19.16
C ARG A 196 -5.00 42.86 20.29
N SER A 197 -6.14 43.45 19.97
CA SER A 197 -7.13 43.88 20.96
C SER A 197 -8.06 42.72 21.38
N THR A 198 -7.98 42.36 22.67
CA THR A 198 -8.90 41.51 23.46
C THR A 198 -9.18 40.07 22.99
N VAL A 199 -9.36 39.18 23.98
CA VAL A 199 -9.63 37.75 23.76
C VAL A 199 -10.99 37.58 23.08
N PHE A 200 -10.98 36.92 21.91
CA PHE A 200 -12.15 36.26 21.35
C PHE A 200 -11.76 34.83 20.95
N SER A 201 -12.53 33.86 21.45
CA SER A 201 -12.54 32.49 20.94
C SER A 201 -12.79 32.48 19.44
N GLU A 202 -12.18 31.55 18.71
CA GLU A 202 -12.64 31.22 17.35
C GLU A 202 -14.11 30.75 17.46
N PRO A 203 -15.08 31.46 16.85
CA PRO A 203 -16.44 30.93 16.77
C PRO A 203 -16.39 29.72 15.86
N GLN A 204 -16.90 28.58 16.33
CA GLN A 204 -17.29 27.50 15.44
C GLN A 204 -18.27 28.08 14.40
N GLU A 205 -18.12 27.69 13.13
CA GLU A 205 -19.11 28.08 12.13
C GLU A 205 -20.47 27.48 12.53
N PRO A 206 -21.54 28.29 12.63
CA PRO A 206 -22.85 27.74 12.92
C PRO A 206 -23.27 26.85 11.75
N VAL A 207 -23.59 25.59 12.05
CA VAL A 207 -24.15 24.65 11.08
C VAL A 207 -25.52 25.18 10.66
N LEU A 208 -25.55 25.93 9.56
CA LEU A 208 -26.77 26.40 8.93
C LEU A 208 -27.22 25.37 7.89
N GLU A 209 -28.23 24.61 8.32
CA GLU A 209 -29.30 23.97 7.54
C GLU A 209 -29.04 23.78 6.04
N LYS A 210 -28.96 22.51 5.63
CA LYS A 210 -29.17 22.12 4.23
C LYS A 210 -30.61 22.46 3.85
N THR A 211 -30.81 23.59 3.17
CA THR A 211 -31.96 23.71 2.27
C THR A 211 -31.63 22.88 1.02
N ASP A 212 -32.25 21.70 0.91
CA ASP A 212 -32.09 20.84 -0.27
C ASP A 212 -32.62 21.51 -1.55
N LEU A 213 -32.21 20.93 -2.69
CA LEU A 213 -32.50 21.28 -4.09
C LEU A 213 -31.53 22.27 -4.78
N GLU A 214 -31.29 21.97 -6.06
CA GLU A 214 -30.61 22.80 -7.09
C GLU A 214 -29.12 23.17 -6.92
N SER A 215 -28.23 22.20 -7.18
CA SER A 215 -27.40 22.20 -8.43
C SER A 215 -26.26 21.15 -8.42
N SER A 216 -26.62 19.87 -8.57
CA SER A 216 -25.66 18.77 -8.66
C SER A 216 -24.88 18.76 -10.00
N ALA A 217 -23.67 19.34 -10.02
CA ALA A 217 -22.75 19.23 -11.16
C ALA A 217 -21.28 18.97 -10.75
N LEU A 218 -20.78 19.64 -9.70
CA LEU A 218 -19.33 19.63 -9.38
C LEU A 218 -18.85 18.47 -8.50
N ASN A 219 -19.74 17.77 -7.79
CA ASN A 219 -19.34 16.67 -6.89
C ASN A 219 -18.98 15.36 -7.61
N LEU A 220 -19.53 15.11 -8.80
CA LEU A 220 -19.24 13.88 -9.55
C LEU A 220 -17.74 13.78 -9.91
N SER A 221 -17.11 14.89 -10.29
CA SER A 221 -15.67 14.96 -10.63
C SER A 221 -14.72 14.65 -9.46
N LEU A 222 -15.21 14.66 -8.21
CA LEU A 222 -14.44 14.26 -7.02
C LEU A 222 -14.68 12.81 -6.63
N GLN A 223 -15.81 12.20 -7.04
CA GLN A 223 -16.09 10.77 -6.87
C GLN A 223 -15.40 9.94 -7.97
N PHE A 224 -15.45 10.39 -9.24
CA PHE A 224 -14.70 9.82 -10.37
C PHE A 224 -13.17 10.00 -10.30
N ARG A 225 -12.63 10.44 -9.15
CA ARG A 225 -11.18 10.46 -8.87
C ARG A 225 -10.80 9.59 -7.66
N LYS A 226 -11.74 8.77 -7.17
CA LYS A 226 -11.57 7.80 -6.07
C LYS A 226 -12.08 6.40 -6.43
N LEU A 227 -12.51 6.21 -7.67
CA LEU A 227 -12.83 4.94 -8.32
C LEU A 227 -12.05 4.92 -9.63
N ASP A 228 -11.78 3.73 -10.14
CA ASP A 228 -10.71 3.40 -11.13
C ASP A 228 -9.30 3.49 -10.48
N ILE A 229 -8.43 2.47 -10.50
CA ILE A 229 -8.44 1.18 -11.23
C ILE A 229 -8.00 0.03 -10.29
N GLU A 230 -8.85 -0.97 -10.10
CA GLU A 230 -8.43 -2.38 -10.17
C GLU A 230 -9.01 -2.92 -11.48
N ASP A 231 -8.18 -3.40 -12.41
CA ASP A 231 -8.67 -4.10 -13.60
C ASP A 231 -7.55 -4.95 -14.20
N ASN A 232 -7.84 -6.19 -14.58
CA ASN A 232 -6.81 -7.15 -15.00
C ASN A 232 -7.27 -8.08 -16.14
N GLN A 233 -7.03 -7.58 -17.36
CA GLN A 233 -6.82 -8.31 -18.63
C GLN A 233 -8.00 -8.85 -19.48
N GLU A 234 -7.71 -8.81 -20.79
CA GLU A 234 -8.27 -9.54 -21.94
C GLU A 234 -9.72 -9.29 -22.44
N GLY A 235 -9.84 -8.84 -23.70
CA GLY A 235 -11.10 -8.94 -24.47
C GLY A 235 -11.29 -8.04 -25.70
N ALA A 236 -11.00 -8.58 -26.90
CA ALA A 236 -11.50 -8.11 -28.22
C ALA A 236 -11.13 -6.69 -28.73
N SER A 237 -11.68 -6.30 -29.89
CA SER A 237 -11.07 -5.33 -30.82
C SER A 237 -12.07 -4.53 -31.68
N THR A 238 -11.55 -3.75 -32.65
CA THR A 238 -12.22 -2.91 -33.69
C THR A 238 -12.65 -1.48 -33.26
N SER A 239 -12.63 -0.44 -34.11
CA SER A 239 -11.84 -0.17 -35.33
C SER A 239 -12.00 1.29 -35.83
N THR A 240 -10.89 2.03 -36.08
CA THR A 240 -10.59 3.04 -37.16
C THR A 240 -11.67 4.07 -37.67
N PRO A 241 -11.34 5.09 -38.52
CA PRO A 241 -10.04 5.60 -38.98
C PRO A 241 -9.85 7.16 -38.89
N CYS A 242 -8.61 7.65 -39.03
CA CYS A 242 -8.16 8.45 -40.19
C CYS A 242 -6.72 9.00 -40.09
N LYS A 243 -6.12 9.23 -41.27
CA LYS A 243 -4.80 9.84 -41.57
C LYS A 243 -4.92 10.40 -43.01
N PRO A 244 -4.14 11.41 -43.47
CA PRO A 244 -2.75 11.12 -43.86
C PRO A 244 -1.74 12.32 -43.84
N MET A 245 -0.44 11.96 -43.94
CA MET A 245 0.68 12.65 -44.64
C MET A 245 0.99 14.17 -44.44
N ALA A 246 2.15 14.70 -44.86
CA ALA A 246 3.58 14.29 -44.82
C ALA A 246 4.38 15.15 -45.83
N GLN A 247 5.45 15.81 -45.39
CA GLN A 247 6.52 16.48 -46.18
C GLN A 247 7.52 17.07 -45.16
N SER A 248 8.82 17.30 -45.41
CA SER A 248 9.84 16.62 -46.24
C SER A 248 11.18 17.34 -46.01
N SER A 249 12.24 16.65 -45.59
CA SER A 249 13.63 17.14 -45.71
C SER A 249 14.06 17.19 -47.18
N PRO A 250 15.08 17.97 -47.61
CA PRO A 250 16.43 17.37 -47.75
C PRO A 250 17.66 18.34 -47.69
N VAL A 251 18.86 17.81 -48.01
CA VAL A 251 20.08 18.47 -48.60
C VAL A 251 21.23 18.96 -47.68
N THR A 252 22.16 18.03 -47.37
CA THR A 252 23.67 18.07 -47.52
C THR A 252 24.51 19.31 -47.05
N SER A 253 25.86 19.29 -46.94
CA SER A 253 26.91 18.39 -47.50
C SER A 253 28.25 18.30 -46.72
N ASN A 254 28.89 17.12 -46.83
CA ASN A 254 30.32 16.75 -47.03
C ASN A 254 31.42 17.86 -47.07
N ALA A 255 32.71 17.63 -46.78
CA ALA A 255 33.52 16.56 -46.11
C ALA A 255 35.04 16.96 -46.13
N VAL A 256 35.98 16.02 -45.83
CA VAL A 256 37.46 16.06 -46.08
C VAL A 256 38.34 16.81 -45.03
N VAL A 257 39.55 16.40 -44.60
CA VAL A 257 40.25 15.11 -44.26
C VAL A 257 41.68 15.44 -43.71
N LYS A 258 42.34 14.49 -43.01
CA LYS A 258 43.67 14.54 -42.32
C LYS A 258 43.64 15.18 -40.92
N GLY A 259 44.51 14.84 -39.96
CA GLY A 259 45.58 13.82 -39.89
C GLY A 259 45.98 13.61 -38.41
N GLY A 260 46.82 12.62 -38.06
CA GLY A 260 47.00 12.21 -36.64
C GLY A 260 48.44 12.09 -36.12
N GLU A 261 48.52 11.52 -34.91
CA GLU A 261 49.69 11.04 -34.13
C GLU A 261 50.46 11.98 -33.18
N GLN A 262 50.56 11.49 -31.92
CA GLN A 262 51.65 11.53 -30.92
C GLN A 262 51.95 12.81 -30.10
N ASP A 263 51.73 12.66 -28.79
CA ASP A 263 52.58 12.97 -27.60
C ASP A 263 53.56 14.16 -27.63
N TYR A 264 53.51 15.02 -26.60
CA TYR A 264 54.42 14.94 -25.42
C TYR A 264 54.08 15.98 -24.32
N ASP A 265 54.22 15.52 -23.07
CA ASP A 265 54.62 16.22 -21.81
C ASP A 265 54.82 17.76 -21.81
N ARG A 266 54.16 18.47 -20.86
CA ARG A 266 54.84 19.20 -19.75
C ARG A 266 53.95 19.93 -18.74
N THR A 267 54.51 20.10 -17.54
CA THR A 267 54.15 21.07 -16.49
C THR A 267 54.64 22.48 -16.82
N ASP A 268 54.05 23.49 -16.17
CA ASP A 268 54.82 24.50 -15.42
C ASP A 268 53.91 25.30 -14.45
N GLU A 269 54.50 25.79 -13.36
CA GLU A 269 53.85 26.63 -12.34
C GLU A 269 53.90 28.12 -12.74
N PHE A 270 53.01 28.96 -12.20
CA PHE A 270 53.34 30.37 -11.97
C PHE A 270 52.59 30.98 -10.77
N PHE A 271 53.30 31.85 -10.06
CA PHE A 271 52.88 32.70 -8.94
C PHE A 271 51.89 33.81 -9.44
N ASP A 272 51.15 34.56 -8.61
CA ASP A 272 51.69 35.51 -7.61
C ASP A 272 50.68 36.04 -6.57
N GLU A 273 51.19 36.88 -5.65
CA GLU A 273 50.64 37.32 -4.36
C GLU A 273 49.40 38.23 -4.32
N GLY A 274 48.68 38.17 -3.18
CA GLY A 274 48.20 39.37 -2.47
C GLY A 274 46.69 39.65 -2.43
N ASN A 275 46.13 40.30 -1.39
CA ASN A 275 46.73 40.69 -0.10
C ASN A 275 45.67 41.09 0.96
N VAL A 276 46.09 41.15 2.24
CA VAL A 276 45.50 41.94 3.37
C VAL A 276 44.16 41.51 4.03
N ARG A 277 44.33 40.80 5.17
CA ARG A 277 43.79 41.03 6.55
C ARG A 277 42.28 40.98 6.87
N ASP A 278 41.94 39.94 7.65
CA ASP A 278 41.12 40.05 8.87
C ASP A 278 41.86 40.80 10.00
N LEU A 279 41.10 41.49 10.87
CA LEU A 279 41.38 41.83 12.28
C LEU A 279 39.99 42.06 12.97
N THR A 280 39.40 41.11 13.70
CA THR A 280 39.62 40.69 15.11
C THR A 280 38.90 41.54 16.19
N ASP A 281 38.46 40.84 17.25
CA ASP A 281 38.18 41.32 18.62
C ASP A 281 36.96 42.23 18.92
N CYS A 282 36.39 42.26 20.14
CA CYS A 282 36.12 41.25 21.18
C CYS A 282 35.30 41.91 22.34
N SER A 283 34.50 41.15 23.11
CA SER A 283 34.05 41.46 24.51
C SER A 283 33.21 42.74 24.75
N GLU A 284 32.55 43.04 25.90
CA GLU A 284 31.88 42.24 26.96
C GLU A 284 30.92 43.11 27.83
N SER A 285 29.75 42.56 28.20
CA SER A 285 29.02 42.74 29.50
C SER A 285 28.43 44.10 29.98
N ILE A 286 27.59 43.99 31.04
CA ILE A 286 26.86 44.98 31.91
C ILE A 286 25.32 44.88 31.69
N ARG A 287 24.52 44.20 32.55
CA ARG A 287 24.12 44.43 33.98
C ARG A 287 23.28 45.70 34.20
N ASP A 288 22.22 45.77 35.01
CA ASP A 288 21.31 44.77 35.65
C ASP A 288 20.08 45.50 36.27
N GLU A 289 19.16 44.75 36.88
CA GLU A 289 18.13 45.13 37.90
C GLU A 289 16.73 45.68 37.51
N ASP A 290 15.78 45.46 38.44
CA ASP A 290 14.32 45.51 38.31
C ASP A 290 13.67 46.85 38.72
N SER A 291 12.41 47.06 38.31
CA SER A 291 11.40 47.63 39.24
C SER A 291 9.96 47.22 38.87
N VAL A 292 9.09 47.14 39.88
CA VAL A 292 7.72 46.59 39.80
C VAL A 292 6.67 47.66 40.08
N ARG A 293 5.62 47.78 39.24
CA ARG A 293 4.21 47.97 39.70
C ARG A 293 3.12 47.97 38.62
N LEU A 294 1.94 47.62 39.13
CA LEU A 294 0.57 47.43 38.59
C LEU A 294 0.00 48.52 37.63
N PRO A 295 -1.07 48.19 36.88
CA PRO A 295 -1.62 49.05 35.81
C PRO A 295 -2.73 50.02 36.26
N PRO A 296 -2.99 51.10 35.49
CA PRO A 296 -4.27 51.80 35.47
C PRO A 296 -5.20 51.29 34.36
N THR A 297 -6.50 51.32 34.62
CA THR A 297 -7.59 50.95 33.70
C THR A 297 -8.10 52.14 32.87
N GLY A 298 -8.61 51.89 31.65
CA GLY A 298 -9.75 52.66 31.14
C GLY A 298 -9.71 53.20 29.71
N ASN A 299 -10.56 52.60 28.86
CA ASN A 299 -11.34 53.21 27.78
C ASN A 299 -10.76 53.59 26.40
N THR A 300 -11.53 53.12 25.40
CA THR A 300 -11.89 53.74 24.09
C THR A 300 -10.86 53.88 22.97
N GLY A 301 -11.06 53.04 21.94
CA GLY A 301 -11.14 53.50 20.55
C GLY A 301 -9.83 53.59 19.77
N ALA A 302 -9.33 52.46 19.28
CA ALA A 302 -8.24 52.43 18.31
C ALA A 302 -8.69 53.03 16.96
N LYS A 303 -8.27 54.26 16.67
CA LYS A 303 -8.35 54.85 15.33
C LYS A 303 -7.26 54.23 14.45
N CYS A 304 -7.62 53.68 13.30
CA CYS A 304 -6.67 53.58 12.18
C CYS A 304 -6.37 54.98 11.66
N ASN A 305 -5.12 55.30 11.35
CA ASN A 305 -4.79 56.55 10.67
C ASN A 305 -5.33 56.50 9.23
N LEU A 306 -6.10 57.50 8.82
CA LEU A 306 -6.70 57.56 7.47
C LEU A 306 -5.73 58.08 6.39
N ASP A 307 -4.49 58.39 6.79
CA ASP A 307 -3.61 59.28 6.02
C ASP A 307 -2.71 58.55 5.01
N THR A 308 -2.57 57.22 5.12
CA THR A 308 -1.71 56.43 4.21
C THR A 308 -2.27 55.03 3.95
N PHE A 309 -2.32 54.65 2.69
CA PHE A 309 -2.82 53.37 2.18
C PHE A 309 -1.75 52.71 1.30
N TYR A 310 -1.63 51.38 1.37
CA TYR A 310 -0.60 50.65 0.63
C TYR A 310 -1.17 49.78 -0.47
N PHE A 311 -0.64 49.90 -1.69
CA PHE A 311 -0.98 49.02 -2.81
C PHE A 311 0.13 48.02 -3.13
N ILE A 312 -0.27 46.80 -3.50
CA ILE A 312 0.64 45.78 -4.03
C ILE A 312 1.01 46.17 -5.46
N SER A 313 2.29 46.04 -5.82
CA SER A 313 2.71 46.02 -7.22
C SER A 313 3.77 44.95 -7.48
N SER A 314 4.08 44.70 -8.76
CA SER A 314 5.08 43.73 -9.23
C SER A 314 6.46 43.76 -8.54
N ARG A 315 6.84 44.86 -7.86
CA ARG A 315 8.10 45.00 -7.09
C ARG A 315 7.96 44.68 -5.59
N THR A 316 6.75 44.41 -5.09
CA THR A 316 6.48 44.10 -3.68
C THR A 316 6.97 42.69 -3.34
N ARG A 317 7.69 42.53 -2.22
CA ARG A 317 8.08 41.21 -1.71
C ARG A 317 6.94 40.60 -0.91
N VAL A 318 6.54 39.38 -1.23
CA VAL A 318 5.42 38.69 -0.59
C VAL A 318 5.97 37.58 0.28
N ASN A 319 5.97 37.81 1.59
CA ASN A 319 6.45 36.83 2.57
C ASN A 319 5.27 35.94 2.98
N PHE A 320 5.37 34.64 2.73
CA PHE A 320 4.41 33.70 3.28
C PHE A 320 4.78 33.42 4.74
N MET A 321 3.99 33.98 5.65
CA MET A 321 4.03 33.67 7.08
C MET A 321 3.36 32.32 7.33
N GLU A 322 4.00 31.27 6.82
CA GLU A 322 3.91 29.95 7.43
C GLU A 322 4.22 30.09 8.93
N LYS A 323 3.62 29.20 9.75
CA LYS A 323 4.20 29.00 11.07
C LYS A 323 5.57 28.37 10.85
N ARG A 324 6.63 29.15 10.98
CA ARG A 324 7.89 28.63 11.52
C ARG A 324 7.63 28.20 12.95
N THR A 325 7.03 27.02 13.09
CA THR A 325 7.57 26.04 14.03
C THR A 325 9.08 26.06 13.84
N ILE A 326 9.80 26.35 14.93
CA ILE A 326 11.18 25.87 15.08
C ILE A 326 11.12 24.38 14.75
N ALA A 327 12.11 23.88 13.99
CA ALA A 327 12.12 22.52 13.42
C ALA A 327 12.32 21.41 14.48
N THR A 328 11.42 21.35 15.45
CA THR A 328 10.78 20.09 15.83
C THR A 328 10.11 19.56 14.56
N GLU A 329 10.64 18.48 14.02
CA GLU A 329 10.01 17.72 12.93
C GLU A 329 8.58 17.34 13.34
N GLU A 330 7.64 17.26 12.39
CA GLU A 330 6.25 16.97 12.73
C GLU A 330 6.13 15.56 13.35
N PRO A 331 5.66 15.41 14.61
CA PRO A 331 5.47 14.12 15.24
C PRO A 331 4.17 13.45 14.77
N TYR A 332 3.98 13.37 13.44
CA TYR A 332 2.92 12.62 12.77
C TYR A 332 3.42 11.29 12.17
N LEU A 333 4.70 10.97 12.35
CA LEU A 333 5.06 9.58 12.58
C LEU A 333 4.77 9.26 14.05
N SER A 334 3.90 8.28 14.30
CA SER A 334 3.91 7.60 15.60
C SER A 334 5.26 6.90 15.73
N ASN A 335 6.11 7.33 16.67
CA ASN A 335 7.47 6.81 16.85
C ASN A 335 7.45 5.27 16.96
N LEU A 336 7.74 4.58 15.85
CA LEU A 336 7.81 3.13 15.81
C LEU A 336 9.14 2.73 16.44
N SER A 337 9.15 2.43 17.73
CA SER A 337 10.28 1.76 18.39
C SER A 337 10.19 0.25 18.22
N TYR A 338 11.23 -0.48 18.62
CA TYR A 338 11.15 -1.95 18.69
C TYR A 338 9.98 -2.45 19.55
N ASP A 339 9.51 -1.68 20.53
CA ASP A 339 8.37 -2.05 21.38
C ASP A 339 7.03 -2.16 20.67
N MET A 340 6.88 -1.65 19.44
CA MET A 340 5.66 -1.87 18.65
C MET A 340 5.69 -3.17 17.84
N ILE A 341 6.83 -3.86 17.78
CA ILE A 341 6.99 -5.15 17.09
C ILE A 341 6.74 -6.28 18.10
N GLY A 342 6.06 -7.33 17.67
CA GLY A 342 5.84 -8.57 18.43
C GLY A 342 6.56 -9.75 17.76
N GLY A 343 7.08 -10.68 18.57
CA GLY A 343 7.85 -11.83 18.09
C GLY A 343 9.21 -11.47 17.46
N LEU A 344 9.78 -12.42 16.73
CA LEU A 344 11.00 -12.27 15.92
C LEU A 344 12.25 -11.84 16.72
N SER A 345 12.35 -12.25 17.98
CA SER A 345 13.40 -11.80 18.91
C SER A 345 14.83 -12.12 18.44
N SER A 346 15.06 -13.28 17.81
CA SER A 346 16.37 -13.68 17.29
C SER A 346 16.76 -12.94 16.00
N GLN A 347 15.80 -12.66 15.10
CA GLN A 347 16.01 -11.80 13.94
C GLN A 347 16.29 -10.36 14.39
N LEU A 348 15.54 -9.83 15.37
CA LEU A 348 15.75 -8.50 15.93
C LEU A 348 17.12 -8.38 16.62
N GLN A 349 17.57 -9.39 17.38
CA GLN A 349 18.93 -9.41 17.93
C GLN A 349 19.98 -9.35 16.81
N THR A 350 19.86 -10.20 15.78
CA THR A 350 20.76 -10.21 14.62
C THR A 350 20.81 -8.85 13.93
N ILE A 351 19.66 -8.17 13.82
CA ILE A 351 19.53 -6.83 13.25
C ILE A 351 20.22 -5.76 14.13
N ARG A 352 20.08 -5.82 15.46
CA ARG A 352 20.78 -4.89 16.38
C ARG A 352 22.30 -5.06 16.28
N GLU A 353 22.78 -6.30 16.32
CA GLU A 353 24.21 -6.61 16.18
C GLU A 353 24.79 -6.15 14.82
N THR A 354 23.99 -6.24 13.75
CA THR A 354 24.43 -5.89 12.37
C THR A 354 24.26 -4.41 12.03
N ILE A 355 23.26 -3.72 12.57
CA ILE A 355 22.86 -2.35 12.15
C ILE A 355 23.00 -1.32 13.27
N GLU A 356 22.57 -1.66 14.48
CA GLU A 356 22.59 -0.72 15.61
C GLU A 356 24.02 -0.50 16.12
N LEU A 357 24.81 -1.57 16.22
CA LEU A 357 26.19 -1.51 16.74
C LEU A 357 27.13 -0.64 15.87
N PRO A 358 27.20 -0.78 14.52
CA PRO A 358 28.05 0.09 13.70
C PRO A 358 27.63 1.56 13.72
N LEU A 359 26.32 1.84 13.72
CA LEU A 359 25.80 3.21 13.62
C LEU A 359 25.86 3.96 14.96
N LYS A 360 25.68 3.27 16.10
CA LYS A 360 25.83 3.87 17.43
C LYS A 360 27.29 3.93 17.92
N GLN A 361 28.17 3.02 17.48
CA GLN A 361 29.55 2.92 17.97
C GLN A 361 30.60 2.70 16.85
N PRO A 362 30.71 3.61 15.85
CA PRO A 362 31.60 3.45 14.70
C PRO A 362 33.09 3.37 15.07
N GLU A 363 33.52 4.02 16.16
CA GLU A 363 34.92 3.99 16.60
C GLU A 363 35.37 2.57 17.03
N LEU A 364 34.47 1.74 17.56
CA LEU A 364 34.82 0.36 17.90
C LEU A 364 35.19 -0.45 16.65
N PHE A 365 34.44 -0.29 15.56
CA PHE A 365 34.72 -0.97 14.29
C PHE A 365 36.06 -0.53 13.70
N LYS A 366 36.39 0.77 13.79
CA LYS A 366 37.73 1.27 13.42
C LYS A 366 38.83 0.66 14.29
N CYS A 367 38.67 0.65 15.61
CA CYS A 367 39.68 0.11 16.54
C CYS A 367 39.92 -1.40 16.37
N TYR A 368 38.89 -2.18 16.05
CA TYR A 368 39.02 -3.62 15.75
C TYR A 368 39.41 -3.92 14.29
N GLY A 369 39.46 -2.92 13.40
CA GLY A 369 39.73 -3.10 11.97
C GLY A 369 38.65 -3.88 11.22
N ILE A 370 37.44 -3.98 11.78
CA ILE A 370 36.33 -4.74 11.18
C ILE A 370 35.57 -3.81 10.23
N PRO A 371 35.48 -4.11 8.92
CA PRO A 371 34.67 -3.30 8.03
C PRO A 371 33.18 -3.42 8.42
N PRO A 372 32.45 -2.30 8.59
CA PRO A 372 31.02 -2.34 8.84
C PRO A 372 30.26 -2.86 7.61
N PRO A 373 29.14 -3.57 7.79
CA PRO A 373 28.36 -4.12 6.67
C PRO A 373 27.78 -2.99 5.81
N ARG A 374 27.88 -3.13 4.49
CA ARG A 374 27.38 -2.12 3.52
C ARG A 374 25.88 -2.25 3.27
N GLY A 375 25.33 -3.43 3.47
CA GLY A 375 23.90 -3.66 3.32
C GLY A 375 23.39 -4.97 3.91
N VAL A 376 22.10 -4.97 4.24
CA VAL A 376 21.37 -6.11 4.81
C VAL A 376 20.12 -6.38 3.98
N LEU A 377 19.89 -7.65 3.61
CA LEU A 377 18.74 -8.08 2.80
C LEU A 377 17.73 -8.84 3.66
N LEU A 378 16.56 -8.23 3.91
CA LEU A 378 15.43 -8.83 4.62
C LEU A 378 14.56 -9.61 3.63
N TYR A 379 14.40 -10.92 3.80
CA TYR A 379 13.59 -11.74 2.89
C TYR A 379 12.52 -12.60 3.59
N GLY A 380 11.73 -13.34 2.80
CA GLY A 380 10.67 -14.25 3.26
C GLY A 380 9.26 -13.78 2.82
N PRO A 381 8.17 -14.35 3.35
CA PRO A 381 6.81 -14.07 2.88
C PRO A 381 6.38 -12.59 2.98
N PRO A 382 5.44 -12.13 2.12
CA PRO A 382 4.82 -10.81 2.24
C PRO A 382 3.98 -10.71 3.53
N GLY A 383 3.64 -9.48 3.95
CA GLY A 383 2.84 -9.23 5.16
C GLY A 383 3.54 -9.48 6.50
N THR A 384 4.78 -9.98 6.50
CA THR A 384 5.63 -10.23 7.69
C THR A 384 6.14 -8.96 8.38
N GLY A 385 5.87 -7.77 7.84
CA GLY A 385 6.25 -6.50 8.46
C GLY A 385 7.70 -6.06 8.21
N LYS A 386 8.37 -6.57 7.17
CA LYS A 386 9.75 -6.18 6.78
C LYS A 386 9.93 -4.65 6.74
N THR A 387 8.99 -3.96 6.09
CA THR A 387 8.85 -2.49 6.01
C THR A 387 8.68 -1.79 7.36
N MET A 388 8.04 -2.43 8.35
CA MET A 388 7.92 -1.88 9.70
C MET A 388 9.20 -2.07 10.51
N ILE A 389 9.85 -3.23 10.38
CA ILE A 389 11.16 -3.51 10.99
C ILE A 389 12.19 -2.49 10.47
N ALA A 390 12.24 -2.25 9.16
CA ALA A 390 13.10 -1.25 8.54
C ALA A 390 12.94 0.15 9.16
N ARG A 391 11.68 0.60 9.31
CA ARG A 391 11.36 1.91 9.90
C ARG A 391 11.66 1.98 11.40
N ALA A 392 11.42 0.90 12.14
CA ALA A 392 11.69 0.85 13.57
C ALA A 392 13.20 0.87 13.89
N VAL A 393 14.00 0.12 13.13
CA VAL A 393 15.46 0.12 13.24
C VAL A 393 16.02 1.53 13.08
N ALA A 394 15.57 2.27 12.07
CA ALA A 394 16.07 3.61 11.81
C ALA A 394 15.65 4.63 12.89
N ASN A 395 14.42 4.55 13.39
CA ASN A 395 13.96 5.38 14.51
C ASN A 395 14.80 5.13 15.78
N GLU A 396 15.11 3.88 16.09
CA GLU A 396 15.87 3.50 17.30
C GLU A 396 17.37 3.87 17.20
N VAL A 397 17.90 3.99 15.98
CA VAL A 397 19.25 4.52 15.71
C VAL A 397 19.27 6.05 15.64
N GLY A 398 18.15 6.69 15.28
CA GLY A 398 18.09 8.12 15.00
C GLY A 398 18.72 8.51 13.66
N ALA A 399 18.71 7.59 12.67
CA ALA A 399 19.32 7.79 11.36
C ALA A 399 18.31 8.30 10.32
N HIS A 400 18.77 9.17 9.40
CA HIS A 400 17.92 9.69 8.32
C HIS A 400 17.51 8.58 7.34
N VAL A 401 16.21 8.39 7.13
CA VAL A 401 15.68 7.34 6.23
C VAL A 401 15.36 7.88 4.85
N SER A 402 16.05 7.36 3.83
CA SER A 402 15.63 7.50 2.43
C SER A 402 14.87 6.25 2.00
N VAL A 403 13.54 6.32 1.94
CA VAL A 403 12.69 5.21 1.46
C VAL A 403 12.60 5.22 -0.07
N ILE A 404 12.85 4.06 -0.66
CA ILE A 404 12.72 3.76 -2.08
C ILE A 404 11.69 2.64 -2.21
N ASN A 405 10.62 2.89 -2.97
CA ASN A 405 9.66 1.85 -3.36
C ASN A 405 10.01 1.38 -4.77
N GLY A 406 10.23 0.08 -4.99
CA GLY A 406 10.69 -0.47 -6.27
C GLY A 406 9.91 0.03 -7.50
N PRO A 407 8.57 -0.11 -7.55
CA PRO A 407 7.76 0.36 -8.67
C PRO A 407 7.78 1.88 -8.91
N GLU A 408 8.07 2.69 -7.89
CA GLU A 408 7.91 4.15 -7.93
C GLU A 408 9.05 4.87 -8.67
N ILE A 409 10.22 4.25 -8.76
CA ILE A 409 11.37 4.84 -9.49
C ILE A 409 11.29 4.50 -10.98
N ILE A 410 10.55 3.45 -11.39
CA ILE A 410 10.48 2.97 -12.78
C ILE A 410 9.68 3.95 -13.67
N SER A 411 10.38 4.96 -14.20
CA SER A 411 9.87 5.89 -15.19
C SER A 411 9.81 5.29 -16.60
N LYS A 412 8.98 5.89 -17.46
CA LYS A 412 8.93 5.64 -18.91
C LYS A 412 10.07 6.32 -19.69
N PHE A 413 10.81 7.23 -19.07
CA PHE A 413 11.88 8.00 -19.71
C PHE A 413 13.26 7.40 -19.42
N TYR A 414 14.04 7.14 -20.48
CA TYR A 414 15.37 6.55 -20.39
C TYR A 414 16.31 7.43 -19.54
N GLY A 415 16.93 6.83 -18.52
CA GLY A 415 17.93 7.47 -17.66
C GLY A 415 17.37 8.23 -16.45
N GLU A 416 16.09 8.59 -16.43
CA GLU A 416 15.48 9.30 -15.29
C GLU A 416 15.53 8.46 -14.00
N THR A 417 15.16 7.18 -14.10
CA THR A 417 15.24 6.16 -13.04
C THR A 417 16.64 6.10 -12.40
N GLU A 418 17.68 6.14 -13.23
CA GLU A 418 19.08 6.10 -12.79
C GLU A 418 19.51 7.43 -12.15
N SER A 419 19.15 8.56 -12.75
CA SER A 419 19.44 9.89 -12.19
C SER A 419 18.82 10.04 -10.80
N ARG A 420 17.56 9.61 -10.63
CA ARG A 420 16.83 9.64 -9.35
C ARG A 420 17.49 8.73 -8.30
N LEU A 421 17.97 7.54 -8.66
CA LEU A 421 18.76 6.70 -7.76
C LEU A 421 20.07 7.39 -7.33
N ARG A 422 20.84 7.93 -8.28
CA ARG A 422 22.09 8.64 -8.00
C ARG A 422 21.87 9.86 -7.08
N GLN A 423 20.78 10.60 -7.28
CA GLN A 423 20.37 11.72 -6.44
C GLN A 423 20.05 11.29 -5.00
N ILE A 424 19.24 10.24 -4.81
CA ILE A 424 18.87 9.76 -3.46
C ILE A 424 20.10 9.25 -2.69
N PHE A 425 21.03 8.57 -3.36
CA PHE A 425 22.28 8.13 -2.74
C PHE A 425 23.19 9.31 -2.38
N ALA A 426 23.24 10.38 -3.19
CA ALA A 426 23.98 11.60 -2.87
C ALA A 426 23.36 12.35 -1.67
N GLU A 427 22.03 12.49 -1.62
CA GLU A 427 21.30 13.11 -0.51
C GLU A 427 21.49 12.34 0.80
N ALA A 428 21.39 11.00 0.76
CA ALA A 428 21.67 10.14 1.91
C ALA A 428 23.14 10.24 2.35
N SER A 429 24.09 10.35 1.42
CA SER A 429 25.52 10.49 1.71
C SER A 429 25.87 11.81 2.41
N GLN A 430 25.04 12.85 2.24
CA GLN A 430 25.17 14.14 2.94
C GLN A 430 24.56 14.11 4.35
N ARG A 431 23.42 13.43 4.54
CA ARG A 431 22.67 13.38 5.83
C ARG A 431 23.10 12.21 6.72
N ARG A 432 24.40 12.12 7.05
CA ARG A 432 24.94 11.04 7.91
C ARG A 432 24.56 11.25 9.39
N PRO A 433 24.25 10.18 10.16
CA PRO A 433 24.08 8.79 9.74
C PRO A 433 22.74 8.56 9.03
N SER A 434 22.74 7.69 8.02
CA SER A 434 21.58 7.48 7.13
C SER A 434 21.39 6.01 6.74
N ILE A 435 20.13 5.66 6.49
CA ILE A 435 19.71 4.33 6.03
C ILE A 435 18.90 4.51 4.75
N ILE A 436 19.36 3.92 3.65
CA ILE A 436 18.59 3.80 2.42
C ILE A 436 17.78 2.51 2.51
N PHE A 437 16.46 2.61 2.56
CA PHE A 437 15.58 1.44 2.58
C PHE A 437 14.93 1.23 1.22
N ILE A 438 15.24 0.11 0.56
CA ILE A 438 14.73 -0.28 -0.76
C ILE A 438 13.72 -1.41 -0.59
N ASP A 439 12.43 -1.08 -0.69
CA ASP A 439 11.35 -2.08 -0.67
C ASP A 439 11.07 -2.65 -2.07
N GLU A 440 10.61 -3.90 -2.10
CA GLU A 440 10.36 -4.68 -3.32
C GLU A 440 11.56 -4.75 -4.28
N LEU A 441 12.75 -5.05 -3.76
CA LEU A 441 14.00 -5.10 -4.54
C LEU A 441 13.94 -6.09 -5.73
N ASP A 442 13.11 -7.15 -5.67
CA ASP A 442 12.91 -8.05 -6.82
C ASP A 442 12.12 -7.44 -7.99
N ALA A 443 11.48 -6.28 -7.82
CA ALA A 443 10.92 -5.48 -8.91
C ALA A 443 11.97 -4.62 -9.63
N LEU A 444 12.98 -4.11 -8.91
CA LEU A 444 14.07 -3.31 -9.49
C LEU A 444 15.20 -4.16 -10.08
N CYS A 445 15.46 -5.34 -9.50
CA CYS A 445 16.70 -6.09 -9.75
C CYS A 445 16.49 -7.57 -10.14
N PRO A 446 15.69 -7.86 -11.19
CA PRO A 446 15.55 -9.22 -11.71
C PRO A 446 16.87 -9.77 -12.27
N LYS A 447 17.01 -11.10 -12.27
CA LYS A 447 18.13 -11.81 -12.91
C LYS A 447 18.34 -11.40 -14.37
N ARG A 448 19.60 -11.16 -14.73
CA ARG A 448 20.06 -10.71 -16.06
C ARG A 448 19.64 -11.61 -17.23
N GLU A 449 19.42 -12.90 -16.95
CA GLU A 449 18.95 -13.92 -17.88
C GLU A 449 17.43 -13.88 -18.13
N GLY A 450 16.65 -13.42 -17.14
CA GLY A 450 15.18 -13.32 -17.23
C GLY A 450 14.66 -11.94 -17.62
N ALA A 451 15.41 -10.88 -17.30
CA ALA A 451 15.09 -9.52 -17.70
C ALA A 451 15.08 -9.38 -19.23
N GLN A 452 13.91 -9.09 -19.81
CA GLN A 452 13.79 -8.82 -21.25
C GLN A 452 14.22 -7.38 -21.59
N ASN A 453 14.03 -6.44 -20.67
CA ASN A 453 14.34 -5.03 -20.91
C ASN A 453 15.83 -4.72 -20.62
N GLU A 454 16.48 -3.96 -21.51
CA GLU A 454 17.81 -3.41 -21.21
C GLU A 454 17.80 -2.41 -20.05
N VAL A 455 16.68 -1.70 -19.86
CA VAL A 455 16.54 -0.67 -18.81
C VAL A 455 16.76 -1.27 -17.42
N GLU A 456 16.14 -2.42 -17.12
CA GLU A 456 16.35 -3.18 -15.88
C GLU A 456 17.82 -3.55 -15.66
N LYS A 457 18.51 -4.01 -16.72
CA LYS A 457 19.93 -4.40 -16.65
C LYS A 457 20.84 -3.21 -16.37
N ARG A 458 20.49 -2.02 -16.87
CA ARG A 458 21.18 -0.75 -16.58
C ARG A 458 20.88 -0.25 -15.16
N ILE A 459 19.64 -0.36 -14.67
CA ILE A 459 19.25 -0.04 -13.29
C ILE A 459 20.04 -0.92 -12.30
N VAL A 460 20.09 -2.24 -12.53
CA VAL A 460 20.92 -3.17 -11.75
C VAL A 460 22.38 -2.73 -11.76
N ALA A 461 22.97 -2.49 -12.93
CA ALA A 461 24.36 -2.06 -13.03
C ALA A 461 24.63 -0.75 -12.27
N SER A 462 23.72 0.23 -12.36
CA SER A 462 23.83 1.51 -11.67
C SER A 462 23.78 1.35 -10.14
N LEU A 463 22.80 0.59 -9.62
CA LEU A 463 22.70 0.29 -8.19
C LEU A 463 23.95 -0.44 -7.67
N LEU A 464 24.49 -1.39 -8.44
CA LEU A 464 25.75 -2.06 -8.10
C LEU A 464 26.92 -1.06 -8.01
N THR A 465 27.08 -0.15 -8.97
CA THR A 465 28.14 0.87 -8.91
C THR A 465 27.97 1.84 -7.74
N LEU A 466 26.72 2.14 -7.34
CA LEU A 466 26.43 2.97 -6.18
C LEU A 466 26.82 2.25 -4.88
N MET A 467 26.43 0.98 -4.70
CA MET A 467 26.79 0.17 -3.52
C MET A 467 28.31 -0.07 -3.40
N ASP A 468 29.00 -0.25 -4.53
CA ASP A 468 30.46 -0.39 -4.55
C ASP A 468 31.16 0.92 -4.12
N GLY A 469 30.59 2.08 -4.47
CA GLY A 469 31.10 3.41 -4.12
C GLY A 469 30.86 3.88 -2.67
N ILE A 470 30.00 3.22 -1.89
CA ILE A 470 29.66 3.64 -0.51
C ILE A 470 30.88 3.71 0.44
N GLY A 471 31.97 3.02 0.12
CA GLY A 471 33.15 2.93 1.00
C GLY A 471 34.48 2.96 0.26
N SER A 472 34.66 3.84 -0.72
CA SER A 472 35.96 4.10 -1.35
C SER A 472 36.75 5.24 -0.67
N GLU A 473 36.10 6.34 -0.30
CA GLU A 473 36.73 7.52 0.31
C GLU A 473 35.84 8.11 1.43
N ASP A 474 36.46 8.46 2.57
CA ASP A 474 35.92 9.17 3.75
C ASP A 474 34.52 8.78 4.27
N SER A 475 34.06 7.57 3.93
CA SER A 475 32.69 7.11 4.16
C SER A 475 32.67 5.97 5.17
N ALA A 476 33.01 6.32 6.41
CA ALA A 476 33.26 5.40 7.52
C ALA A 476 31.99 4.76 8.11
N GLY A 477 31.27 3.95 7.32
CA GLY A 477 30.21 3.05 7.81
C GLY A 477 28.88 3.69 8.20
N GLN A 478 28.72 5.00 8.03
CA GLN A 478 27.53 5.75 8.46
C GLN A 478 26.38 5.77 7.43
N LEU A 479 26.53 5.08 6.30
CA LEU A 479 25.51 4.90 5.27
C LEU A 479 25.28 3.40 5.06
N LEU A 480 24.05 2.94 5.29
CA LEU A 480 23.67 1.53 5.17
C LEU A 480 22.53 1.35 4.15
N VAL A 481 22.61 0.31 3.31
CA VAL A 481 21.51 -0.08 2.40
C VAL A 481 20.73 -1.27 2.97
N LEU A 482 19.48 -1.04 3.36
CA LEU A 482 18.55 -2.09 3.79
C LEU A 482 17.61 -2.43 2.62
N GLY A 483 17.63 -3.68 2.14
CA GLY A 483 16.73 -4.13 1.07
C GLY A 483 15.67 -5.10 1.60
N SER A 484 14.46 -5.08 1.05
CA SER A 484 13.46 -6.14 1.23
C SER A 484 13.06 -6.83 -0.07
N THR A 485 12.86 -8.16 -0.02
CA THR A 485 12.38 -8.96 -1.15
C THR A 485 11.51 -10.13 -0.69
N ASN A 486 10.48 -10.46 -1.45
CA ASN A 486 9.68 -11.68 -1.22
C ASN A 486 10.33 -12.92 -1.90
N ARG A 487 11.22 -12.70 -2.88
CA ARG A 487 11.77 -13.74 -3.77
C ARG A 487 13.29 -13.62 -3.92
N PRO A 488 14.10 -14.06 -2.94
CA PRO A 488 15.57 -14.03 -3.01
C PRO A 488 16.19 -14.89 -4.13
N HIS A 489 15.38 -15.71 -4.83
CA HIS A 489 15.79 -16.46 -6.02
C HIS A 489 15.53 -15.72 -7.34
N ALA A 490 14.74 -14.64 -7.33
CA ALA A 490 14.48 -13.79 -8.51
C ALA A 490 15.54 -12.69 -8.70
N LEU A 491 16.17 -12.28 -7.59
CA LEU A 491 17.20 -11.25 -7.50
C LEU A 491 18.49 -11.62 -8.27
N ASP A 492 19.18 -10.62 -8.84
CA ASP A 492 20.50 -10.81 -9.46
C ASP A 492 21.55 -11.32 -8.45
N ALA A 493 22.28 -12.38 -8.82
CA ALA A 493 23.28 -13.03 -7.96
C ALA A 493 24.54 -12.18 -7.73
N ALA A 494 24.65 -11.01 -8.37
CA ALA A 494 25.70 -10.03 -8.10
C ALA A 494 25.40 -9.13 -6.88
N LEU A 495 24.14 -9.01 -6.45
CA LEU A 495 23.75 -8.25 -5.25
C LEU A 495 24.03 -9.05 -3.97
N ARG A 496 23.80 -10.37 -4.01
CA ARG A 496 24.00 -11.35 -2.92
C ARG A 496 25.47 -11.74 -2.69
N ARG A 497 26.42 -10.84 -3.00
CA ARG A 497 27.87 -11.06 -2.82
C ARG A 497 28.39 -10.17 -1.69
N PRO A 498 29.33 -10.66 -0.86
CA PRO A 498 30.04 -9.82 0.09
C PRO A 498 30.67 -8.60 -0.58
N GLY A 499 30.65 -7.46 0.12
CA GLY A 499 30.90 -6.12 -0.39
C GLY A 499 29.62 -5.35 -0.78
N ARG A 500 28.43 -5.95 -0.66
CA ARG A 500 27.14 -5.34 -1.07
C ARG A 500 26.02 -5.65 -0.06
N PHE A 501 25.29 -6.76 -0.24
CA PHE A 501 24.42 -7.31 0.80
C PHE A 501 25.22 -8.39 1.54
N ASP A 502 25.86 -7.98 2.62
CA ASP A 502 26.79 -8.81 3.41
C ASP A 502 26.06 -9.77 4.36
N LYS A 503 24.82 -9.43 4.71
CA LYS A 503 23.93 -10.23 5.55
C LYS A 503 22.57 -10.38 4.88
N GLU A 504 22.06 -11.60 4.90
CA GLU A 504 20.70 -11.95 4.52
C GLU A 504 19.97 -12.45 5.77
N ILE A 505 18.75 -11.96 6.01
CA ILE A 505 17.98 -12.27 7.22
C ILE A 505 16.59 -12.75 6.81
N GLU A 506 16.28 -13.99 7.18
CA GLU A 506 14.98 -14.60 6.90
C GLU A 506 13.93 -14.17 7.93
N ILE A 507 12.92 -13.46 7.46
CA ILE A 507 11.71 -13.15 8.22
C ILE A 507 10.61 -14.10 7.72
N GLY A 508 10.53 -15.26 8.36
CA GLY A 508 9.56 -16.32 8.07
C GLY A 508 8.16 -16.05 8.62
N VAL A 509 7.33 -17.09 8.65
CA VAL A 509 5.98 -17.06 9.27
C VAL A 509 6.13 -17.12 10.80
N PRO A 510 5.40 -16.31 11.58
CA PRO A 510 5.49 -16.31 13.05
C PRO A 510 4.97 -17.62 13.69
N ASN A 511 5.70 -18.13 14.69
CA ASN A 511 5.26 -19.28 15.51
C ASN A 511 4.08 -18.89 16.42
N ALA A 512 3.44 -19.85 17.09
CA ALA A 512 2.32 -19.56 17.99
C ALA A 512 2.68 -18.51 19.07
N GLN A 513 3.89 -18.57 19.63
CA GLN A 513 4.40 -17.58 20.59
C GLN A 513 4.60 -16.19 19.94
N ASP A 514 5.21 -16.12 18.75
CA ASP A 514 5.34 -14.87 18.01
C ASP A 514 3.96 -14.27 17.65
N ARG A 515 3.00 -15.10 17.26
CA ARG A 515 1.62 -14.69 16.95
C ARG A 515 0.90 -14.15 18.18
N PHE A 516 1.06 -14.77 19.34
CA PHE A 516 0.55 -14.27 20.63
C PHE A 516 1.13 -12.89 20.95
N ASP A 517 2.45 -12.69 20.81
CA ASP A 517 3.07 -11.39 21.03
C ASP A 517 2.60 -10.33 20.02
N ILE A 518 2.47 -10.67 18.73
CA ILE A 518 1.92 -9.78 17.71
C ILE A 518 0.47 -9.38 18.06
N LEU A 519 -0.39 -10.34 18.40
CA LEU A 519 -1.78 -10.08 18.83
C LEU A 519 -1.83 -9.16 20.04
N LYS A 520 -1.01 -9.41 21.07
CA LYS A 520 -0.89 -8.58 22.27
C LYS A 520 -0.46 -7.14 21.94
N LYS A 521 0.51 -6.95 21.03
CA LYS A 521 0.96 -5.62 20.58
C LYS A 521 -0.10 -4.88 19.74
N LEU A 522 -0.88 -5.60 18.91
CA LEU A 522 -2.00 -5.05 18.16
C LEU A 522 -3.15 -4.61 19.08
N LEU A 523 -3.53 -5.48 20.02
CA LEU A 523 -4.64 -5.27 20.95
C LEU A 523 -4.39 -4.16 21.98
N ASN A 524 -3.15 -3.78 22.25
CA ASN A 524 -2.82 -2.57 23.04
C ASN A 524 -3.45 -1.28 22.47
N LYS A 525 -3.87 -1.26 21.19
CA LYS A 525 -4.51 -0.12 20.53
C LYS A 525 -6.04 -0.24 20.44
N VAL A 526 -6.65 -1.31 20.96
CA VAL A 526 -8.04 -1.69 20.66
C VAL A 526 -8.78 -2.17 21.93
N PRO A 527 -9.99 -1.66 22.24
CA PRO A 527 -10.76 -2.12 23.41
C PRO A 527 -11.21 -3.59 23.26
N HIS A 528 -10.77 -4.45 24.19
CA HIS A 528 -11.01 -5.89 24.18
C HIS A 528 -11.29 -6.45 25.57
N LEU A 529 -12.06 -7.53 25.64
CA LEU A 529 -12.38 -8.25 26.90
C LEU A 529 -11.57 -9.57 27.05
N LEU A 530 -10.66 -9.85 26.11
CA LEU A 530 -9.94 -11.12 26.00
C LEU A 530 -8.97 -11.36 27.16
N THR A 531 -9.01 -12.57 27.73
CA THR A 531 -8.01 -13.08 28.66
C THR A 531 -6.74 -13.54 27.94
N THR A 532 -5.61 -13.60 28.66
CA THR A 532 -4.35 -14.12 28.10
C THR A 532 -4.45 -15.57 27.63
N THR A 533 -5.28 -16.39 28.29
CA THR A 533 -5.56 -17.78 27.89
C THR A 533 -6.30 -17.87 26.55
N GLU A 534 -7.28 -17.00 26.32
CA GLU A 534 -8.01 -16.92 25.05
C GLU A 534 -7.10 -16.42 23.90
N LEU A 535 -6.17 -15.51 24.20
CA LEU A 535 -5.16 -15.06 23.23
C LEU A 535 -4.18 -16.17 22.83
N VAL A 536 -3.83 -17.09 23.74
CA VAL A 536 -3.03 -18.27 23.39
C VAL A 536 -3.84 -19.21 22.49
N GLN A 537 -5.08 -19.52 22.85
CA GLN A 537 -5.97 -20.36 22.02
C GLN A 537 -6.17 -19.80 20.59
N LEU A 538 -6.27 -18.47 20.47
CA LEU A 538 -6.37 -17.79 19.18
C LEU A 538 -5.03 -17.78 18.42
N ALA A 539 -3.91 -17.58 19.11
CA ALA A 539 -2.58 -17.66 18.51
C ALA A 539 -2.26 -19.07 18.00
N ASP A 540 -2.68 -20.11 18.72
CA ASP A 540 -2.60 -21.51 18.29
C ASP A 540 -3.44 -21.72 17.03
N SER A 541 -4.75 -21.44 17.08
CA SER A 541 -5.67 -21.68 15.95
C SER A 541 -5.35 -20.87 14.69
N ALA A 542 -4.70 -19.70 14.82
CA ALA A 542 -4.24 -18.85 13.72
C ALA A 542 -3.01 -19.41 12.98
N HIS A 543 -3.00 -20.70 12.64
CA HIS A 543 -1.96 -21.33 11.82
C HIS A 543 -1.80 -20.61 10.47
N GLY A 544 -0.55 -20.30 10.09
CA GLY A 544 -0.24 -19.63 8.82
C GLY A 544 -0.60 -18.14 8.74
N TYR A 545 -1.21 -17.54 9.78
CA TYR A 545 -1.47 -16.11 9.82
C TYR A 545 -0.16 -15.33 9.98
N VAL A 546 0.06 -14.38 9.07
CA VAL A 546 1.20 -13.46 9.11
C VAL A 546 0.79 -12.18 9.87
N GLY A 547 1.74 -11.35 10.31
CA GLY A 547 1.45 -10.12 11.08
C GLY A 547 0.42 -9.19 10.43
N ALA A 548 0.43 -9.05 9.11
CA ALA A 548 -0.60 -8.33 8.36
C ALA A 548 -1.99 -9.00 8.41
N ASP A 549 -2.06 -10.33 8.41
CA ASP A 549 -3.31 -11.08 8.55
C ASP A 549 -3.87 -10.97 9.96
N LEU A 550 -3.01 -11.02 11.00
CA LEU A 550 -3.42 -10.78 12.39
C LEU A 550 -3.94 -9.34 12.57
N ALA A 551 -3.33 -8.37 11.90
CA ALA A 551 -3.81 -6.99 11.88
C ALA A 551 -5.12 -6.83 11.08
N ALA A 552 -5.36 -7.64 10.05
CA ALA A 552 -6.65 -7.70 9.35
C ALA A 552 -7.73 -8.38 10.20
N LEU A 553 -7.39 -9.47 10.90
CA LEU A 553 -8.27 -10.19 11.82
C LEU A 553 -8.71 -9.31 13.00
N CYS A 554 -7.80 -8.51 13.58
CA CYS A 554 -8.16 -7.53 14.60
C CYS A 554 -9.11 -6.44 14.06
N LYS A 555 -8.99 -6.04 12.79
CA LYS A 555 -9.92 -5.10 12.16
C LYS A 555 -11.28 -5.74 11.92
N GLU A 556 -11.34 -6.96 11.40
CA GLU A 556 -12.61 -7.64 11.13
C GLU A 556 -13.34 -8.01 12.42
N ALA A 557 -12.64 -8.44 13.47
CA ALA A 557 -13.21 -8.62 14.81
C ALA A 557 -13.76 -7.28 15.37
N GLY A 558 -13.09 -6.16 15.11
CA GLY A 558 -13.58 -4.82 15.42
C GLY A 558 -14.84 -4.45 14.62
N LEU A 559 -14.89 -4.78 13.32
CA LEU A 559 -16.06 -4.59 12.48
C LEU A 559 -17.23 -5.48 12.91
N CYS A 560 -17.00 -6.73 13.31
CA CYS A 560 -18.01 -7.62 13.89
C CYS A 560 -18.55 -7.07 15.22
N ALA A 561 -17.68 -6.59 16.12
CA ALA A 561 -18.10 -5.94 17.36
C ALA A 561 -18.91 -4.65 17.10
N LEU A 562 -18.53 -3.85 16.09
CA LEU A 562 -19.29 -2.66 15.66
C LEU A 562 -20.64 -3.04 15.04
N ARG A 563 -20.72 -4.04 14.15
CA ARG A 563 -21.98 -4.57 13.59
C ARG A 563 -22.91 -5.05 14.72
N ARG A 564 -22.35 -5.78 15.70
CA ARG A 564 -23.05 -6.29 16.89
C ARG A 564 -23.58 -5.16 17.80
N ALA A 565 -22.90 -4.01 17.85
CA ALA A 565 -23.33 -2.86 18.64
C ALA A 565 -24.32 -1.94 17.90
N LEU A 566 -24.16 -1.76 16.59
CA LEU A 566 -25.04 -0.93 15.76
C LEU A 566 -26.39 -1.61 15.52
N GLY A 567 -26.41 -2.93 15.28
CA GLY A 567 -27.62 -3.76 15.32
C GLY A 567 -28.83 -3.19 14.57
N GLU A 568 -29.98 -3.13 15.25
CA GLU A 568 -31.21 -2.47 14.75
C GLU A 568 -31.25 -0.95 15.02
N GLN A 569 -30.23 -0.38 15.68
CA GLN A 569 -30.21 1.01 16.17
C GLN A 569 -29.34 1.92 15.29
N ALA A 570 -29.74 2.08 14.03
CA ALA A 570 -29.01 2.83 12.99
C ALA A 570 -28.82 4.35 13.24
N ASN A 571 -29.19 4.90 14.41
CA ASN A 571 -29.21 6.32 14.73
C ASN A 571 -28.44 6.69 16.02
N LEU A 572 -27.54 5.82 16.53
CA LEU A 572 -26.68 6.15 17.67
C LEU A 572 -25.62 7.20 17.29
N LEU A 573 -25.21 8.04 18.25
CA LEU A 573 -24.16 9.04 18.05
C LEU A 573 -22.77 8.40 18.20
N ASP A 574 -21.83 8.75 17.31
CA ASP A 574 -20.46 8.21 17.29
C ASP A 574 -19.77 8.22 18.67
N SER A 575 -20.03 9.26 19.48
CA SER A 575 -19.44 9.43 20.81
C SER A 575 -19.93 8.43 21.86
N GLU A 576 -21.09 7.79 21.67
CA GLU A 576 -21.63 6.77 22.57
C GLU A 576 -21.14 5.37 22.16
N VAL A 577 -20.99 5.14 20.85
CA VAL A 577 -20.44 3.90 20.29
C VAL A 577 -18.95 3.78 20.60
N ALA A 578 -18.17 4.87 20.47
CA ALA A 578 -16.72 4.86 20.63
C ALA A 578 -16.21 4.42 22.01
N GLY A 579 -17.04 4.51 23.06
CA GLY A 579 -16.69 4.09 24.43
C GLY A 579 -17.32 2.77 24.89
N SER A 580 -18.25 2.19 24.13
CA SER A 580 -19.07 1.03 24.56
C SER A 580 -18.72 -0.27 23.84
N VAL A 581 -18.09 -0.21 22.66
CA VAL A 581 -17.80 -1.39 21.83
C VAL A 581 -16.51 -2.08 22.26
N MET A 582 -16.66 -3.16 23.04
CA MET A 582 -15.58 -4.08 23.42
C MET A 582 -15.58 -5.33 22.51
N ILE A 583 -14.42 -5.70 21.99
CA ILE A 583 -14.24 -6.93 21.19
C ILE A 583 -14.19 -8.17 22.10
N THR A 584 -14.85 -9.24 21.68
CA THR A 584 -14.92 -10.56 22.35
C THR A 584 -14.30 -11.66 21.47
N LEU A 585 -14.01 -12.83 22.07
CA LEU A 585 -13.49 -13.99 21.33
C LEU A 585 -14.42 -14.45 20.20
N ASN A 586 -15.74 -14.33 20.35
CA ASN A 586 -16.68 -14.72 19.29
C ASN A 586 -16.58 -13.82 18.05
N ASP A 587 -16.34 -12.51 18.23
CA ASP A 587 -16.14 -11.60 17.10
C ASP A 587 -14.86 -11.97 16.30
N PHE A 588 -13.83 -12.44 17.02
CA PHE A 588 -12.60 -12.98 16.42
C PHE A 588 -12.83 -14.31 15.69
N LEU A 589 -13.54 -15.28 16.30
CA LEU A 589 -13.87 -16.54 15.64
C LEU A 589 -14.71 -16.34 14.38
N GLN A 590 -15.58 -15.33 14.35
CA GLN A 590 -16.29 -14.91 13.14
C GLN A 590 -15.30 -14.39 12.09
N GLY A 591 -14.46 -13.40 12.45
CA GLY A 591 -13.46 -12.82 11.55
C GLY A 591 -12.44 -13.80 10.97
N MET A 592 -12.16 -14.93 11.64
CA MET A 592 -11.29 -15.99 11.09
C MET A 592 -11.90 -16.74 9.89
N ASN A 593 -13.22 -16.69 9.68
CA ASN A 593 -13.85 -17.28 8.49
C ASN A 593 -13.67 -16.39 7.25
N ASP A 594 -13.64 -15.07 7.44
CA ASP A 594 -13.52 -14.08 6.38
C ASP A 594 -12.05 -13.78 6.03
N VAL A 595 -11.19 -13.61 7.05
CA VAL A 595 -9.78 -13.24 6.89
C VAL A 595 -8.93 -14.47 6.55
N ARG A 596 -8.85 -14.81 5.27
CA ARG A 596 -7.96 -15.88 4.79
C ARG A 596 -6.47 -15.51 4.96
N PRO A 597 -5.64 -16.31 5.68
CA PRO A 597 -4.23 -16.00 5.92
C PRO A 597 -3.41 -15.97 4.62
N SER A 598 -2.50 -15.01 4.51
CA SER A 598 -1.76 -14.69 3.28
C SER A 598 -0.70 -15.74 2.93
N ALA A 599 -0.08 -16.39 3.91
CA ALA A 599 0.84 -17.51 3.64
C ALA A 599 0.14 -18.70 2.94
N MET A 600 -1.17 -18.86 3.17
CA MET A 600 -2.01 -19.88 2.53
C MET A 600 -2.64 -19.39 1.20
N ARG A 601 -2.30 -18.19 0.71
CA ARG A 601 -2.70 -17.71 -0.64
C ARG A 601 -1.70 -18.11 -1.73
N GLU A 602 -0.42 -18.24 -1.38
CA GLU A 602 0.62 -18.76 -2.29
C GLU A 602 0.63 -20.29 -2.42
N VAL A 603 -0.13 -20.99 -1.56
CA VAL A 603 -0.22 -22.46 -1.50
C VAL A 603 -1.63 -22.86 -1.10
N ALA A 604 -2.34 -23.56 -1.99
CA ALA A 604 -3.64 -24.14 -1.68
C ALA A 604 -3.50 -25.34 -0.72
N ILE A 605 -3.30 -25.06 0.57
CA ILE A 605 -3.32 -26.03 1.66
C ILE A 605 -4.78 -26.48 1.83
N ASP A 606 -5.10 -27.64 1.26
CA ASP A 606 -6.40 -28.27 1.34
C ASP A 606 -6.59 -28.86 2.74
N VAL A 607 -7.27 -28.13 3.65
CA VAL A 607 -7.65 -28.66 4.96
C VAL A 607 -8.67 -29.78 4.75
N PRO A 608 -8.30 -31.05 4.93
CA PRO A 608 -9.09 -32.15 4.42
C PRO A 608 -10.28 -32.43 5.33
N LYS A 609 -11.50 -32.26 4.82
CA LYS A 609 -12.75 -32.45 5.58
C LYS A 609 -13.06 -33.92 5.98
N VAL A 610 -12.19 -34.87 5.66
CA VAL A 610 -12.40 -36.31 5.87
C VAL A 610 -11.90 -36.70 7.26
N VAL A 611 -12.65 -37.50 8.01
CA VAL A 611 -12.27 -38.04 9.32
C VAL A 611 -12.08 -39.56 9.19
N TRP A 612 -11.32 -40.20 10.09
CA TRP A 612 -11.21 -41.67 10.09
C TRP A 612 -12.54 -42.41 10.22
N SER A 613 -13.57 -41.76 10.78
CA SER A 613 -14.95 -42.27 10.83
C SER A 613 -15.59 -42.45 9.45
N ASP A 614 -15.04 -41.82 8.41
CA ASP A 614 -15.50 -41.92 7.01
C ASP A 614 -14.78 -43.04 6.23
N ILE A 615 -13.86 -43.76 6.89
CA ILE A 615 -13.02 -44.80 6.29
C ILE A 615 -13.23 -46.13 7.02
N GLY A 616 -14.05 -47.00 6.44
CA GLY A 616 -14.28 -48.36 6.95
C GLY A 616 -13.02 -49.23 6.92
N GLY A 617 -12.84 -50.07 7.94
CA GLY A 617 -11.80 -51.08 8.07
C GLY A 617 -10.36 -50.57 7.99
N LEU A 618 -9.45 -51.44 7.50
CA LEU A 618 -8.02 -51.17 7.31
C LEU A 618 -7.25 -50.75 8.59
N GLU A 619 -7.69 -51.20 9.78
CA GLU A 619 -7.10 -50.80 11.08
C GLU A 619 -5.59 -51.06 11.19
N THR A 620 -5.05 -52.08 10.53
CA THR A 620 -3.60 -52.35 10.47
C THR A 620 -2.82 -51.29 9.70
N VAL A 621 -3.44 -50.66 8.69
CA VAL A 621 -2.88 -49.53 7.93
C VAL A 621 -3.03 -48.23 8.74
N LYS A 622 -4.21 -48.01 9.35
CA LYS A 622 -4.46 -46.85 10.21
C LYS A 622 -3.45 -46.77 11.37
N LEU A 623 -3.25 -47.88 12.08
CA LEU A 623 -2.30 -47.96 13.19
C LEU A 623 -0.86 -47.63 12.74
N LYS A 624 -0.40 -48.20 11.61
CA LYS A 624 0.95 -47.92 11.09
C LYS A 624 1.15 -46.47 10.67
N LEU A 625 0.12 -45.79 10.18
CA LEU A 625 0.17 -44.37 9.84
C LEU A 625 0.20 -43.47 11.08
N LYS A 626 -0.62 -43.78 12.10
CA LYS A 626 -0.55 -43.12 13.41
C LYS A 626 0.84 -43.28 14.05
N GLN A 627 1.40 -44.49 14.00
CA GLN A 627 2.77 -44.76 14.47
C GLN A 627 3.85 -43.98 13.71
N ALA A 628 3.69 -43.78 12.40
CA ALA A 628 4.67 -43.09 11.57
C ALA A 628 4.59 -41.56 11.66
N VAL A 629 3.41 -40.97 11.90
CA VAL A 629 3.18 -39.52 11.79
C VAL A 629 2.63 -38.90 13.07
N GLU A 630 1.62 -39.50 13.70
CA GLU A 630 0.97 -38.96 14.91
C GLU A 630 1.90 -39.08 16.14
N TRP A 631 2.56 -40.22 16.31
CA TRP A 631 3.37 -40.53 17.50
C TRP A 631 4.66 -39.69 17.63
N PRO A 632 5.47 -39.44 16.57
CA PRO A 632 6.64 -38.57 16.68
C PRO A 632 6.30 -37.16 17.17
N LEU A 633 5.19 -36.60 16.68
CA LEU A 633 4.77 -35.23 16.94
C LEU A 633 4.12 -35.07 18.32
N LYS A 634 3.32 -36.05 18.76
CA LYS A 634 2.69 -36.02 20.10
C LYS A 634 3.66 -36.42 21.23
N HIS A 635 4.66 -37.25 20.95
CA HIS A 635 5.54 -37.84 21.99
C HIS A 635 7.04 -37.81 21.65
N PRO A 636 7.63 -36.66 21.25
CA PRO A 636 9.03 -36.58 20.81
C PRO A 636 10.03 -37.03 21.90
N GLU A 637 9.76 -36.72 23.18
CA GLU A 637 10.58 -37.19 24.31
C GLU A 637 10.72 -38.72 24.36
N SER A 638 9.67 -39.46 23.97
CA SER A 638 9.71 -40.92 23.96
C SER A 638 10.56 -41.47 22.82
N PHE A 639 10.62 -40.80 21.67
CA PHE A 639 11.54 -41.16 20.59
C PHE A 639 12.99 -40.89 20.99
N ILE A 640 13.26 -39.71 21.59
CA ILE A 640 14.59 -39.33 22.10
C ILE A 640 15.06 -40.33 23.17
N ARG A 641 14.21 -40.65 24.17
CA ARG A 641 14.52 -41.62 25.24
C ARG A 641 14.82 -43.02 24.71
N MET A 642 14.16 -43.44 23.62
CA MET A 642 14.37 -44.75 22.99
C MET A 642 15.52 -44.74 21.97
N GLY A 643 16.11 -43.59 21.65
CA GLY A 643 17.15 -43.45 20.63
C GLY A 643 16.67 -43.68 19.19
N ILE A 644 15.36 -43.63 18.94
CA ILE A 644 14.75 -43.95 17.65
C ILE A 644 14.59 -42.66 16.84
N GLN A 645 15.17 -42.63 15.63
CA GLN A 645 14.89 -41.55 14.67
C GLN A 645 13.47 -41.73 14.08
N PRO A 646 12.64 -40.67 14.01
CA PRO A 646 11.34 -40.76 13.37
C PRO A 646 11.50 -40.98 11.84
N PRO A 647 10.58 -41.74 11.20
CA PRO A 647 10.64 -41.97 9.76
C PRO A 647 10.33 -40.66 9.01
N LYS A 648 11.15 -40.29 8.02
CA LYS A 648 10.93 -39.07 7.24
C LYS A 648 9.82 -39.21 6.20
N GLY A 649 9.69 -40.42 5.64
CA GLY A 649 8.86 -40.68 4.47
C GLY A 649 8.09 -41.99 4.54
N VAL A 650 6.82 -41.93 4.11
CA VAL A 650 5.90 -43.07 4.03
C VAL A 650 5.37 -43.21 2.61
N LEU A 651 5.35 -44.42 2.05
CA LEU A 651 4.77 -44.72 0.72
C LEU A 651 3.59 -45.69 0.84
N LEU A 652 2.40 -45.20 0.47
CA LEU A 652 1.18 -45.98 0.31
C LEU A 652 1.14 -46.59 -1.10
N TYR A 653 1.17 -47.92 -1.20
CA TYR A 653 1.00 -48.62 -2.47
C TYR A 653 -0.13 -49.65 -2.41
N GLY A 654 -0.68 -49.98 -3.57
CA GLY A 654 -1.73 -50.99 -3.71
C GLY A 654 -2.65 -50.69 -4.88
N PRO A 655 -3.71 -51.49 -5.09
CA PRO A 655 -4.63 -51.32 -6.20
C PRO A 655 -5.31 -49.93 -6.24
N PRO A 656 -5.76 -49.48 -7.42
CA PRO A 656 -6.60 -48.29 -7.54
C PRO A 656 -7.94 -48.48 -6.80
N GLY A 657 -8.62 -47.38 -6.48
CA GLY A 657 -9.93 -47.39 -5.81
C GLY A 657 -9.92 -47.79 -4.32
N CYS A 658 -8.78 -48.20 -3.76
CA CYS A 658 -8.63 -48.61 -2.36
C CYS A 658 -8.16 -47.45 -1.47
N SER A 659 -8.95 -46.36 -1.45
CA SER A 659 -8.94 -45.24 -0.48
C SER A 659 -7.61 -44.54 -0.10
N LYS A 660 -6.46 -44.83 -0.72
CA LYS A 660 -5.12 -44.26 -0.40
C LYS A 660 -5.14 -42.74 -0.18
N THR A 661 -5.68 -41.98 -1.12
CA THR A 661 -5.81 -40.51 -1.05
C THR A 661 -6.74 -40.04 0.06
N MET A 662 -7.81 -40.79 0.38
CA MET A 662 -8.69 -40.48 1.52
C MET A 662 -8.02 -40.76 2.86
N ILE A 663 -7.23 -41.84 2.96
CA ILE A 663 -6.46 -42.20 4.15
C ILE A 663 -5.42 -41.11 4.47
N ALA A 664 -4.70 -40.61 3.46
CA ALA A 664 -3.78 -39.48 3.59
C ALA A 664 -4.49 -38.22 4.13
N LYS A 665 -5.68 -37.92 3.59
CA LYS A 665 -6.52 -36.79 4.02
C LYS A 665 -7.03 -36.95 5.46
N ALA A 666 -7.56 -38.11 5.84
CA ALA A 666 -8.05 -38.36 7.19
C ALA A 666 -6.94 -38.29 8.26
N LEU A 667 -5.74 -38.79 7.94
CA LEU A 667 -4.57 -38.70 8.81
C LEU A 667 -4.21 -37.25 9.12
N ALA A 668 -4.18 -36.38 8.11
CA ALA A 668 -3.82 -34.97 8.30
C ALA A 668 -4.85 -34.20 9.13
N ASN A 669 -6.15 -34.47 8.91
CA ASN A 669 -7.23 -33.84 9.66
C ASN A 669 -7.19 -34.21 11.16
N GLU A 670 -7.09 -35.50 11.49
CA GLU A 670 -7.03 -35.96 12.89
C GLU A 670 -5.72 -35.57 13.59
N SER A 671 -4.62 -35.42 12.82
CA SER A 671 -3.35 -34.93 13.36
C SER A 671 -3.35 -33.41 13.57
N GLY A 672 -4.29 -32.66 12.99
CA GLY A 672 -4.32 -31.20 13.01
C GLY A 672 -3.19 -30.54 12.20
N LEU A 673 -2.69 -31.20 11.16
CA LEU A 673 -1.49 -30.80 10.44
C LEU A 673 -1.77 -30.15 9.09
N ASN A 674 -0.92 -29.20 8.70
CA ASN A 674 -1.01 -28.53 7.40
C ASN A 674 -0.77 -29.56 6.27
N PHE A 675 -1.77 -29.75 5.41
CA PHE A 675 -1.76 -30.75 4.34
C PHE A 675 -1.45 -30.12 2.98
N LEU A 676 -0.25 -30.35 2.46
CA LEU A 676 0.18 -29.88 1.14
C LEU A 676 0.03 -31.02 0.13
N ALA A 677 -1.11 -31.08 -0.55
CA ALA A 677 -1.36 -32.06 -1.61
C ALA A 677 -0.76 -31.60 -2.96
N VAL A 678 -0.03 -32.50 -3.61
CA VAL A 678 0.60 -32.29 -4.92
C VAL A 678 0.36 -33.55 -5.77
N LYS A 679 -0.24 -33.42 -6.95
CA LYS A 679 -0.39 -34.57 -7.86
C LYS A 679 0.82 -34.66 -8.79
N GLY A 680 1.31 -35.87 -9.06
CA GLY A 680 2.44 -36.12 -9.95
C GLY A 680 2.35 -35.38 -11.30
N PRO A 681 1.20 -35.43 -12.02
CA PRO A 681 1.02 -34.71 -13.28
C PRO A 681 1.12 -33.18 -13.21
N GLU A 682 0.78 -32.55 -12.07
CA GLU A 682 0.75 -31.09 -11.92
C GLU A 682 2.16 -30.48 -11.95
N LEU A 683 3.17 -31.26 -11.58
CA LEU A 683 4.58 -30.87 -11.66
C LEU A 683 5.20 -31.09 -13.06
N MET A 684 4.55 -31.83 -13.95
CA MET A 684 5.07 -32.20 -15.28
C MET A 684 4.68 -31.22 -16.40
N ASN A 685 4.43 -29.95 -16.07
CA ASN A 685 4.14 -28.91 -17.06
C ASN A 685 5.29 -28.74 -18.07
N LYS A 686 4.92 -28.46 -19.33
CA LYS A 686 5.79 -28.62 -20.52
C LYS A 686 6.96 -27.62 -20.62
N TYR A 687 7.08 -26.66 -19.71
CA TYR A 687 8.09 -25.61 -19.75
C TYR A 687 9.38 -26.04 -19.04
N VAL A 688 10.46 -26.14 -19.81
CA VAL A 688 11.73 -26.73 -19.36
C VAL A 688 12.36 -25.90 -18.23
N GLY A 689 12.43 -26.51 -17.04
CA GLY A 689 13.04 -25.92 -15.84
C GLY A 689 12.06 -25.31 -14.85
N GLU A 690 10.76 -25.19 -15.17
CA GLU A 690 9.75 -24.75 -14.22
C GLU A 690 9.44 -25.84 -13.19
N SER A 691 9.26 -27.09 -13.63
CA SER A 691 9.04 -28.26 -12.77
C SER A 691 10.07 -28.42 -11.65
N GLU A 692 11.35 -28.16 -11.96
CA GLU A 692 12.46 -28.24 -11.01
C GLU A 692 12.37 -27.14 -9.95
N ARG A 693 11.96 -25.93 -10.33
CA ARG A 693 11.70 -24.81 -9.41
C ARG A 693 10.46 -25.05 -8.56
N ALA A 694 9.39 -25.57 -9.15
CA ALA A 694 8.16 -25.92 -8.45
C ALA A 694 8.40 -26.92 -7.31
N VAL A 695 9.22 -27.95 -7.52
CA VAL A 695 9.62 -28.88 -6.44
C VAL A 695 10.36 -28.14 -5.31
N ARG A 696 11.37 -27.32 -5.63
CA ARG A 696 12.09 -26.53 -4.60
C ARG A 696 11.16 -25.62 -3.82
N GLU A 697 10.25 -24.92 -4.52
CA GLU A 697 9.30 -24.02 -3.89
C GLU A 697 8.33 -24.77 -2.98
N ILE A 698 7.85 -25.96 -3.37
CA ILE A 698 7.00 -26.82 -2.54
C ILE A 698 7.73 -27.25 -1.26
N PHE A 699 8.99 -27.70 -1.34
CA PHE A 699 9.76 -28.05 -0.14
C PHE A 699 10.12 -26.84 0.72
N ARG A 700 10.35 -25.66 0.14
CA ARG A 700 10.51 -24.39 0.88
C ARG A 700 9.21 -23.98 1.57
N LYS A 701 8.07 -24.15 0.90
CA LYS A 701 6.73 -23.86 1.41
C LYS A 701 6.33 -24.83 2.53
N ALA A 702 6.61 -26.13 2.40
CA ALA A 702 6.40 -27.12 3.46
C ALA A 702 7.24 -26.81 4.71
N ARG A 703 8.51 -26.43 4.55
CA ARG A 703 9.39 -25.94 5.63
C ARG A 703 8.83 -24.70 6.32
N ALA A 704 8.40 -23.69 5.56
CA ALA A 704 7.83 -22.44 6.09
C ALA A 704 6.46 -22.59 6.78
N VAL A 705 5.79 -23.73 6.59
CA VAL A 705 4.47 -24.09 7.15
C VAL A 705 4.58 -25.32 8.08
N SER A 706 5.80 -25.61 8.57
CA SER A 706 6.03 -26.70 9.53
C SER A 706 5.33 -26.43 10.88
N PRO A 707 4.72 -27.43 11.55
CA PRO A 707 4.64 -28.85 11.16
C PRO A 707 3.65 -29.09 10.01
N SER A 708 4.04 -29.94 9.05
CA SER A 708 3.24 -30.21 7.84
C SER A 708 3.38 -31.63 7.29
N ILE A 709 2.36 -32.09 6.58
CA ILE A 709 2.39 -33.31 5.75
C ILE A 709 2.45 -32.87 4.29
N LEU A 710 3.53 -33.26 3.60
CA LEU A 710 3.68 -33.10 2.16
C LEU A 710 3.21 -34.38 1.46
N PHE A 711 2.06 -34.31 0.79
CA PHE A 711 1.41 -35.45 0.16
C PHE A 711 1.60 -35.45 -1.37
N PHE A 712 2.34 -36.44 -1.89
CA PHE A 712 2.50 -36.70 -3.31
C PHE A 712 1.54 -37.80 -3.79
N ASP A 713 0.48 -37.45 -4.50
CA ASP A 713 -0.38 -38.44 -5.17
C ASP A 713 0.18 -38.79 -6.57
N GLU A 714 -0.02 -40.04 -6.99
CA GLU A 714 0.49 -40.59 -8.26
C GLU A 714 2.00 -40.32 -8.49
N ILE A 715 2.83 -40.58 -7.47
CA ILE A 715 4.28 -40.32 -7.53
C ILE A 715 4.98 -41.10 -8.66
N ASP A 716 4.41 -42.22 -9.12
CA ASP A 716 4.85 -42.99 -10.27
C ASP A 716 4.80 -42.23 -11.61
N ALA A 717 4.07 -41.10 -11.70
CA ALA A 717 4.12 -40.19 -12.85
C ALA A 717 5.40 -39.33 -12.89
N LEU A 718 6.06 -39.13 -11.74
CA LEU A 718 7.30 -38.34 -11.61
C LEU A 718 8.55 -39.22 -11.49
N ALA A 719 8.43 -40.32 -10.75
CA ALA A 719 9.55 -41.10 -10.26
C ALA A 719 9.90 -42.32 -11.12
N VAL A 720 9.74 -42.22 -12.44
CA VAL A 720 9.96 -43.33 -13.38
C VAL A 720 11.40 -43.84 -13.31
N GLU A 721 11.58 -45.15 -13.18
CA GLU A 721 12.88 -45.81 -13.12
C GLU A 721 13.77 -45.47 -14.34
N ARG A 722 14.95 -44.90 -14.03
CA ARG A 722 15.88 -44.30 -15.00
C ARG A 722 16.29 -45.28 -16.10
N GLY A 723 16.26 -44.82 -17.35
CA GLY A 723 16.73 -45.57 -18.51
C GLY A 723 15.70 -46.47 -19.18
N ARG A 724 14.45 -46.56 -18.69
CA ARG A 724 13.37 -47.32 -19.36
C ARG A 724 12.76 -46.61 -20.59
N SER A 725 13.16 -45.38 -20.90
CA SER A 725 12.67 -44.58 -22.05
C SER A 725 13.81 -43.92 -22.83
N SER A 726 14.16 -44.49 -23.99
CA SER A 726 15.35 -44.17 -24.79
C SER A 726 15.29 -42.85 -25.59
N GLY A 727 14.78 -41.75 -25.01
CA GLY A 727 14.79 -40.44 -25.70
C GLY A 727 14.03 -39.28 -25.05
N ALA A 728 13.29 -39.47 -23.95
CA ALA A 728 12.43 -38.43 -23.37
C ALA A 728 12.69 -38.10 -21.88
N GLY A 729 13.57 -38.85 -21.20
CA GLY A 729 13.73 -38.79 -19.73
C GLY A 729 14.24 -37.47 -19.15
N ASN A 730 15.00 -36.67 -19.91
CA ASN A 730 15.80 -35.54 -19.43
C ASN A 730 15.10 -34.50 -18.54
N VAL A 731 13.78 -34.35 -18.58
CA VAL A 731 13.03 -33.46 -17.67
C VAL A 731 12.63 -34.21 -16.39
N ALA A 732 12.02 -35.40 -16.51
CA ALA A 732 11.64 -36.23 -15.37
C ALA A 732 12.86 -36.61 -14.51
N ASP A 733 13.97 -37.01 -15.14
CA ASP A 733 15.22 -37.36 -14.45
C ASP A 733 15.79 -36.19 -13.61
N ARG A 734 15.61 -34.94 -14.07
CA ARG A 734 16.03 -33.72 -13.34
C ARG A 734 15.09 -33.39 -12.20
N VAL A 735 13.77 -33.49 -12.43
CA VAL A 735 12.75 -33.28 -11.38
C VAL A 735 12.92 -34.30 -10.26
N LEU A 736 13.15 -35.57 -10.61
CA LEU A 736 13.46 -36.65 -9.66
C LEU A 736 14.81 -36.42 -8.96
N ALA A 737 15.85 -35.96 -9.66
CA ALA A 737 17.11 -35.60 -9.01
C ALA A 737 16.94 -34.44 -8.00
N GLN A 738 16.12 -33.43 -8.31
CA GLN A 738 15.83 -32.34 -7.37
C GLN A 738 14.98 -32.82 -6.19
N LEU A 739 13.96 -33.65 -6.42
CA LEU A 739 13.15 -34.28 -5.36
C LEU A 739 14.04 -35.03 -4.36
N LEU A 740 14.96 -35.87 -4.85
CA LEU A 740 15.93 -36.56 -4.00
C LEU A 740 16.87 -35.58 -3.26
N THR A 741 17.25 -34.47 -3.90
CA THR A 741 18.13 -33.44 -3.28
C THR A 741 17.43 -32.67 -2.16
N GLU A 742 16.12 -32.39 -2.27
CA GLU A 742 15.34 -31.79 -1.17
C GLU A 742 15.11 -32.78 -0.02
N MET A 743 14.93 -34.08 -0.31
CA MET A 743 14.74 -35.13 0.71
C MET A 743 16.02 -35.46 1.50
N ASP A 744 17.17 -35.41 0.83
CA ASP A 744 18.52 -35.60 1.40
C ASP A 744 19.08 -34.31 2.05
N GLY A 745 18.32 -33.21 2.03
CA GLY A 745 18.82 -31.85 2.21
C GLY A 745 19.72 -31.62 3.43
N ILE A 746 20.70 -30.72 3.26
CA ILE A 746 21.64 -30.29 4.32
C ILE A 746 20.88 -29.67 5.51
N GLU A 747 19.80 -28.95 5.22
CA GLU A 747 18.77 -28.63 6.20
C GLU A 747 17.89 -29.87 6.45
N GLN A 748 18.00 -30.43 7.65
CA GLN A 748 17.09 -31.49 8.08
C GLN A 748 15.64 -30.97 8.09
N LEU A 749 14.74 -31.71 7.43
CA LEU A 749 13.29 -31.47 7.44
C LEU A 749 12.73 -31.67 8.86
N LYS A 750 12.77 -30.61 9.67
CA LYS A 750 12.16 -30.58 11.00
C LYS A 750 10.64 -30.50 10.86
N ASP A 751 9.97 -31.54 11.38
CA ASP A 751 8.52 -31.66 11.53
C ASP A 751 7.71 -31.58 10.21
N VAL A 752 8.39 -31.78 9.07
CA VAL A 752 7.79 -31.98 7.75
C VAL A 752 7.84 -33.47 7.41
N THR A 753 6.68 -34.12 7.35
CA THR A 753 6.56 -35.55 7.02
C THR A 753 6.14 -35.76 5.58
N ILE A 754 6.84 -36.63 4.84
CA ILE A 754 6.54 -36.92 3.44
C ILE A 754 5.63 -38.13 3.35
N LEU A 755 4.50 -38.01 2.65
CA LEU A 755 3.58 -39.10 2.38
C LEU A 755 3.38 -39.23 0.86
N ALA A 756 3.72 -40.37 0.28
CA ALA A 756 3.55 -40.63 -1.13
C ALA A 756 2.46 -41.69 -1.37
N ALA A 757 1.73 -41.60 -2.47
CA ALA A 757 0.79 -42.62 -2.92
C ALA A 757 1.12 -43.07 -4.36
N THR A 758 0.98 -44.37 -4.61
CA THR A 758 1.19 -44.97 -5.93
C THR A 758 0.20 -46.09 -6.23
N ASN A 759 -0.09 -46.26 -7.52
CA ASN A 759 -0.76 -47.46 -8.04
C ASN A 759 0.27 -48.49 -8.58
N ARG A 760 1.48 -48.05 -8.93
CA ARG A 760 2.49 -48.83 -9.67
C ARG A 760 3.88 -48.79 -9.01
N PRO A 761 4.11 -49.59 -7.96
CA PRO A 761 5.38 -49.62 -7.24
C PRO A 761 6.52 -50.30 -8.05
N ASP A 762 6.21 -50.89 -9.21
CA ASP A 762 7.15 -51.43 -10.21
C ASP A 762 7.80 -50.37 -11.12
N MET A 763 7.26 -49.15 -11.11
CA MET A 763 7.73 -48.05 -11.95
C MET A 763 8.62 -47.06 -11.20
N ILE A 764 8.63 -47.10 -9.86
CA ILE A 764 9.33 -46.13 -9.00
C ILE A 764 10.84 -46.39 -8.97
N ASP A 765 11.65 -45.34 -9.14
CA ASP A 765 13.10 -45.38 -8.94
C ASP A 765 13.45 -45.84 -7.51
N LYS A 766 14.17 -46.96 -7.44
CA LYS A 766 14.71 -47.57 -6.22
C LYS A 766 15.56 -46.61 -5.39
N ALA A 767 15.98 -45.46 -5.93
CA ALA A 767 16.58 -44.36 -5.20
C ALA A 767 15.65 -43.77 -4.11
N LEU A 768 14.35 -43.60 -4.37
CA LEU A 768 13.41 -43.04 -3.38
C LEU A 768 13.20 -43.96 -2.17
N ILE A 769 13.22 -45.28 -2.42
CA ILE A 769 12.93 -46.35 -1.46
C ILE A 769 14.15 -46.65 -0.54
N ARG A 770 15.22 -45.85 -0.63
CA ARG A 770 16.39 -46.02 0.25
C ARG A 770 16.10 -45.47 1.66
N PRO A 771 16.58 -46.14 2.74
CA PRO A 771 16.54 -45.58 4.09
C PRO A 771 17.18 -44.19 4.16
N GLY A 772 16.58 -43.31 4.94
CA GLY A 772 16.87 -41.87 5.01
C GLY A 772 16.01 -41.00 4.10
N ARG A 773 15.12 -41.61 3.29
CA ARG A 773 14.18 -40.95 2.34
C ARG A 773 12.74 -41.42 2.56
N ILE A 774 12.33 -42.53 1.93
CA ILE A 774 11.05 -43.21 2.17
C ILE A 774 11.33 -44.47 3.00
N ASP A 775 11.27 -44.32 4.32
CA ASP A 775 11.65 -45.37 5.27
C ASP A 775 10.54 -46.43 5.47
N ARG A 776 9.28 -46.05 5.25
CA ARG A 776 8.11 -46.90 5.55
C ARG A 776 7.24 -47.13 4.32
N ILE A 777 7.30 -48.34 3.78
CA ILE A 777 6.40 -48.80 2.71
C ILE A 777 5.19 -49.48 3.34
N ILE A 778 3.98 -49.03 3.00
CA ILE A 778 2.73 -49.59 3.53
C ILE A 778 1.84 -50.06 2.37
N TYR A 779 1.56 -51.36 2.35
CA TYR A 779 0.59 -51.95 1.44
C TYR A 779 -0.84 -51.65 1.91
N VAL A 780 -1.68 -51.16 1.00
CA VAL A 780 -3.12 -51.00 1.19
C VAL A 780 -3.83 -52.11 0.38
N PRO A 781 -4.35 -53.16 1.04
CA PRO A 781 -4.99 -54.29 0.37
C PRO A 781 -6.39 -53.95 -0.18
N LEU A 782 -6.95 -54.91 -0.93
CA LEU A 782 -8.39 -54.94 -1.23
C LEU A 782 -9.22 -55.04 0.06
N PRO A 783 -10.47 -54.54 0.08
CA PRO A 783 -11.29 -54.54 1.29
C PRO A 783 -11.83 -55.93 1.63
N ASP A 784 -11.44 -56.44 2.81
CA ASP A 784 -12.01 -57.63 3.44
C ASP A 784 -13.54 -57.53 3.63
N ASP A 785 -14.21 -58.66 3.86
CA ASP A 785 -15.68 -58.72 4.05
C ASP A 785 -16.18 -57.78 5.16
N LYS A 786 -15.40 -57.64 6.25
CA LYS A 786 -15.67 -56.68 7.33
C LYS A 786 -15.57 -55.24 6.82
N THR A 787 -14.49 -54.92 6.11
CA THR A 787 -14.22 -53.62 5.49
C THR A 787 -15.31 -53.25 4.48
N ARG A 788 -15.75 -54.18 3.62
CA ARG A 788 -16.87 -53.96 2.68
C ARG A 788 -18.19 -53.70 3.41
N ARG A 789 -18.50 -54.46 4.46
CA ARG A 789 -19.69 -54.23 5.31
C ARG A 789 -19.68 -52.82 5.91
N GLU A 790 -18.52 -52.31 6.33
CA GLU A 790 -18.38 -50.95 6.85
C GLU A 790 -18.49 -49.89 5.75
N ILE A 791 -17.88 -50.10 4.57
CA ILE A 791 -18.03 -49.20 3.40
C ILE A 791 -19.51 -49.08 2.98
N PHE A 792 -20.24 -50.20 2.90
CA PHE A 792 -21.68 -50.17 2.64
C PHE A 792 -22.44 -49.39 3.73
N LYS A 793 -22.21 -49.67 5.02
CA LYS A 793 -22.81 -48.92 6.13
C LYS A 793 -22.52 -47.41 6.07
N LEU A 794 -21.37 -47.00 5.57
CA LEU A 794 -21.02 -45.59 5.39
C LEU A 794 -21.79 -44.95 4.22
N GLN A 795 -21.87 -45.60 3.06
CA GLN A 795 -22.71 -45.11 1.95
C GLN A 795 -24.20 -45.06 2.33
N PHE A 796 -24.67 -46.06 3.09
CA PHE A 796 -26.06 -46.19 3.54
C PHE A 796 -26.49 -45.10 4.55
N ARG A 797 -25.54 -44.33 5.14
CA ARG A 797 -25.87 -43.11 5.91
C ARG A 797 -26.27 -41.93 5.02
N SER A 798 -25.90 -41.96 3.74
CA SER A 798 -26.12 -40.86 2.79
C SER A 798 -27.23 -41.12 1.76
N MET A 799 -27.79 -42.33 1.76
CA MET A 799 -28.77 -42.78 0.77
C MET A 799 -30.00 -43.39 1.47
N PRO A 800 -31.24 -43.01 1.11
CA PRO A 800 -32.44 -43.65 1.65
C PRO A 800 -32.64 -45.01 1.00
N ILE A 801 -32.72 -46.07 1.82
CA ILE A 801 -32.70 -47.47 1.37
C ILE A 801 -33.88 -48.22 2.00
N SER A 802 -34.47 -49.16 1.25
CA SER A 802 -35.56 -50.03 1.70
C SER A 802 -35.05 -51.08 2.70
N ASP A 803 -35.85 -51.42 3.71
CA ASP A 803 -35.56 -52.51 4.68
C ASP A 803 -35.40 -53.89 4.00
N GLU A 804 -35.82 -54.03 2.74
CA GLU A 804 -35.60 -55.19 1.88
C GLU A 804 -34.12 -55.47 1.57
N VAL A 805 -33.20 -54.51 1.77
CA VAL A 805 -31.81 -54.60 1.30
C VAL A 805 -30.91 -55.27 2.34
N CYS A 806 -30.63 -56.56 2.13
CA CYS A 806 -29.72 -57.33 2.99
C CYS A 806 -28.23 -56.96 2.77
N LEU A 807 -27.62 -56.29 3.76
CA LEU A 807 -26.20 -55.94 3.76
C LEU A 807 -25.25 -57.15 3.59
N GLU A 808 -25.58 -58.30 4.18
CA GLU A 808 -24.71 -59.48 4.15
C GLU A 808 -24.64 -60.13 2.77
N GLU A 809 -25.75 -60.11 2.03
CA GLU A 809 -25.82 -60.63 0.65
C GLU A 809 -24.95 -59.77 -0.29
N LEU A 810 -25.05 -58.44 -0.18
CA LEU A 810 -24.22 -57.50 -0.95
C LEU A 810 -22.72 -57.67 -0.64
N VAL A 811 -22.36 -57.93 0.62
CA VAL A 811 -20.97 -58.21 1.01
C VAL A 811 -20.47 -59.52 0.41
N LEU A 812 -21.27 -60.58 0.40
CA LEU A 812 -20.95 -61.86 -0.23
C LEU A 812 -20.75 -61.72 -1.76
N GLN A 813 -21.61 -60.96 -2.44
CA GLN A 813 -21.54 -60.76 -3.90
C GLN A 813 -20.36 -59.87 -4.34
N THR A 814 -19.77 -59.06 -3.44
CA THR A 814 -18.74 -58.06 -3.78
C THR A 814 -17.28 -58.45 -3.45
N GLN A 815 -16.96 -59.74 -3.30
CA GLN A 815 -15.63 -60.23 -2.86
C GLN A 815 -14.40 -59.69 -3.62
N LYS A 816 -14.54 -59.17 -4.85
CA LYS A 816 -13.44 -58.61 -5.65
C LYS A 816 -13.50 -57.10 -5.90
N TYR A 817 -14.42 -56.39 -5.25
CA TYR A 817 -14.68 -54.96 -5.51
C TYR A 817 -13.80 -54.09 -4.60
N SER A 818 -13.14 -53.08 -5.18
CA SER A 818 -12.51 -51.99 -4.43
C SER A 818 -13.56 -51.06 -3.80
N GLY A 819 -13.13 -50.23 -2.82
CA GLY A 819 -14.04 -49.26 -2.19
C GLY A 819 -14.69 -48.28 -3.17
N ALA A 820 -13.97 -47.88 -4.22
CA ALA A 820 -14.51 -47.06 -5.30
C ALA A 820 -15.57 -47.79 -6.14
N GLU A 821 -15.39 -49.09 -6.41
CA GLU A 821 -16.38 -49.89 -7.15
C GLU A 821 -17.62 -50.19 -6.31
N ILE A 822 -17.49 -50.42 -5.00
CA ILE A 822 -18.63 -50.51 -4.06
C ILE A 822 -19.41 -49.19 -4.06
N THR A 823 -18.70 -48.05 -4.03
CA THR A 823 -19.31 -46.72 -4.11
C THR A 823 -20.01 -46.50 -5.46
N ALA A 824 -19.46 -47.05 -6.56
CA ALA A 824 -20.09 -47.02 -7.88
C ALA A 824 -21.36 -47.88 -7.93
N VAL A 825 -21.37 -49.09 -7.33
CA VAL A 825 -22.59 -49.93 -7.20
C VAL A 825 -23.70 -49.17 -6.47
N CYS A 826 -23.39 -48.51 -5.35
CA CYS A 826 -24.38 -47.71 -4.61
C CYS A 826 -24.93 -46.54 -5.43
N ARG A 827 -24.07 -45.85 -6.19
CA ARG A 827 -24.48 -44.74 -7.08
C ARG A 827 -25.31 -45.22 -8.26
N GLU A 828 -24.93 -46.34 -8.89
CA GLU A 828 -25.67 -46.92 -10.01
C GLU A 828 -27.05 -47.42 -9.56
N ALA A 829 -27.14 -48.06 -8.38
CA ALA A 829 -28.43 -48.44 -7.79
C ALA A 829 -29.35 -47.22 -7.52
N ALA A 830 -28.77 -46.09 -7.09
CA ALA A 830 -29.51 -44.84 -6.91
C ALA A 830 -29.95 -44.21 -8.26
N LEU A 831 -29.09 -44.25 -9.29
CA LEU A 831 -29.43 -43.77 -10.64
C LEU A 831 -30.52 -44.63 -11.28
N LEU A 832 -30.48 -45.95 -11.12
CA LEU A 832 -31.50 -46.88 -11.60
C LEU A 832 -32.85 -46.64 -10.88
N ALA A 833 -32.84 -46.41 -9.57
CA ALA A 833 -34.05 -46.02 -8.84
C ALA A 833 -34.67 -44.71 -9.39
N LEU A 834 -33.83 -43.70 -9.69
CA LEU A 834 -34.26 -42.42 -10.29
C LEU A 834 -34.68 -42.53 -11.78
N GLN A 835 -34.22 -43.54 -12.51
CA GLN A 835 -34.68 -43.86 -13.86
C GLN A 835 -36.04 -44.57 -13.85
N GLU A 836 -36.34 -45.37 -12.82
CA GLU A 836 -37.65 -45.99 -12.62
C GLU A 836 -38.69 -44.97 -12.12
N ASP A 837 -38.34 -44.10 -11.17
CA ASP A 837 -39.16 -42.95 -10.75
C ASP A 837 -38.29 -41.77 -10.27
N ILE A 838 -38.44 -40.61 -10.90
CA ILE A 838 -37.75 -39.36 -10.54
C ILE A 838 -38.13 -38.88 -9.13
N GLN A 839 -39.26 -39.34 -8.57
CA GLN A 839 -39.72 -39.07 -7.21
C GLN A 839 -39.46 -40.24 -6.23
N ALA A 840 -38.65 -41.23 -6.62
CA ALA A 840 -38.31 -42.39 -5.78
C ALA A 840 -37.72 -41.97 -4.42
N LYS A 841 -38.39 -42.37 -3.33
CA LYS A 841 -38.00 -42.01 -1.95
C LYS A 841 -36.99 -42.96 -1.31
N CYS A 842 -36.75 -44.14 -1.87
CA CYS A 842 -35.85 -45.15 -1.34
C CYS A 842 -35.34 -46.09 -2.44
N ILE A 843 -34.16 -46.67 -2.23
CA ILE A 843 -33.53 -47.63 -3.14
C ILE A 843 -33.92 -49.06 -2.70
N MET A 844 -34.59 -49.81 -3.57
CA MET A 844 -34.96 -51.22 -3.38
C MET A 844 -33.84 -52.19 -3.79
N GLY A 845 -33.91 -53.44 -3.32
CA GLY A 845 -32.92 -54.48 -3.61
C GLY A 845 -32.74 -54.79 -5.11
N ARG A 846 -33.81 -54.64 -5.92
CA ARG A 846 -33.75 -54.89 -7.37
C ARG A 846 -32.73 -54.00 -8.10
N HIS A 847 -32.60 -52.73 -7.71
CA HIS A 847 -31.65 -51.84 -8.37
C HIS A 847 -30.20 -52.17 -7.99
N PHE A 848 -29.95 -52.71 -6.79
CA PHE A 848 -28.63 -53.22 -6.40
C PHE A 848 -28.23 -54.46 -7.20
N GLN A 849 -29.16 -55.41 -7.41
CA GLN A 849 -28.91 -56.59 -8.25
C GLN A 849 -28.60 -56.19 -9.70
N HIS A 850 -29.28 -55.19 -10.24
CA HIS A 850 -29.00 -54.65 -11.58
C HIS A 850 -27.68 -53.83 -11.61
N ALA A 851 -27.38 -53.02 -10.60
CA ALA A 851 -26.11 -52.30 -10.48
C ALA A 851 -24.90 -53.24 -10.41
N LEU A 852 -25.03 -54.42 -9.78
CA LEU A 852 -23.97 -55.43 -9.72
C LEU A 852 -23.72 -56.15 -11.06
N SER A 853 -24.68 -56.18 -11.99
CA SER A 853 -24.43 -56.70 -13.35
C SER A 853 -23.75 -55.67 -14.26
N VAL A 854 -24.03 -54.38 -14.04
CA VAL A 854 -23.41 -53.25 -14.75
C VAL A 854 -21.98 -52.98 -14.26
N VAL A 855 -21.78 -52.87 -12.94
CA VAL A 855 -20.48 -52.56 -12.34
C VAL A 855 -19.72 -53.86 -12.09
N THR A 856 -18.85 -54.23 -13.03
CA THR A 856 -17.96 -55.41 -12.92
C THR A 856 -16.63 -55.06 -12.21
N PRO A 857 -16.04 -55.99 -11.44
CA PRO A 857 -14.78 -55.75 -10.74
C PRO A 857 -13.60 -55.73 -11.72
N ARG A 858 -12.82 -54.63 -11.72
CA ARG A 858 -11.77 -54.35 -12.70
C ARG A 858 -10.41 -54.95 -12.35
N ILE A 859 -10.26 -55.55 -11.18
CA ILE A 859 -8.97 -55.97 -10.61
C ILE A 859 -8.78 -57.49 -10.80
N PRO A 860 -7.89 -57.94 -11.70
CA PRO A 860 -7.65 -59.36 -11.94
C PRO A 860 -6.76 -59.97 -10.84
N GLU A 861 -6.90 -61.28 -10.63
CA GLU A 861 -6.12 -62.01 -9.60
C GLU A 861 -4.60 -61.93 -9.82
N SER A 862 -4.15 -61.81 -11.08
CA SER A 862 -2.74 -61.61 -11.44
C SER A 862 -2.17 -60.28 -10.92
N LEU A 863 -2.98 -59.21 -10.87
CA LEU A 863 -2.56 -57.92 -10.31
C LEU A 863 -2.50 -57.99 -8.77
N ARG A 864 -3.39 -58.76 -8.15
CA ARG A 864 -3.31 -59.06 -6.71
C ARG A 864 -2.04 -59.86 -6.37
N GLN A 865 -1.77 -60.93 -7.10
CA GLN A 865 -0.55 -61.75 -6.94
C GLN A 865 0.70 -60.89 -7.10
N PHE A 866 0.74 -60.00 -8.09
CA PHE A 866 1.81 -59.01 -8.25
C PHE A 866 2.02 -58.14 -7.00
N TYR A 867 0.96 -57.62 -6.35
CA TYR A 867 1.13 -56.83 -5.12
C TYR A 867 1.56 -57.67 -3.92
N GLU A 868 1.07 -58.91 -3.79
CA GLU A 868 1.49 -59.85 -2.72
C GLU A 868 2.96 -60.27 -2.90
N ASP A 869 3.39 -60.55 -4.13
CA ASP A 869 4.79 -60.88 -4.44
C ASP A 869 5.69 -59.64 -4.31
N TYR A 870 5.23 -58.45 -4.69
CA TYR A 870 5.95 -57.20 -4.40
C TYR A 870 6.09 -56.98 -2.89
N GLN A 871 5.08 -57.31 -2.09
CA GLN A 871 5.16 -57.23 -0.62
C GLN A 871 6.20 -58.23 -0.06
N ARG A 872 6.22 -59.46 -0.58
CA ARG A 872 7.22 -60.50 -0.21
C ARG A 872 8.64 -60.08 -0.60
N GLN A 873 8.82 -59.57 -1.82
CA GLN A 873 10.11 -59.12 -2.36
C GLN A 873 10.63 -57.84 -1.68
N SER A 874 9.73 -56.92 -1.31
CA SER A 874 10.10 -55.66 -0.65
C SER A 874 10.80 -55.93 0.68
N GLY A 875 10.33 -56.92 1.45
CA GLY A 875 11.04 -57.56 2.58
C GLY A 875 11.41 -56.67 3.78
N LEU A 876 11.26 -55.35 3.66
CA LEU A 876 11.80 -54.35 4.58
C LEU A 876 10.66 -53.63 5.30
N HIS A 877 10.82 -53.50 6.63
CA HIS A 877 9.98 -52.70 7.52
C HIS A 877 8.51 -53.15 7.69
N THR A 878 8.26 -54.47 7.61
CA THR A 878 7.09 -55.15 8.21
C THR A 878 7.16 -55.33 9.74
N LEU A 879 7.94 -54.48 10.42
CA LEU A 879 7.87 -54.22 11.86
C LEU A 879 7.38 -52.78 12.07
#